data_AF-A0A2N2PUD7-F1
#
_entry.id   AF-A0A2N2PUD7-F1
#
_cell.length_a   1.000
_cell.length_b   1.000
_cell.length_c   1.000
_cell.angle_alpha   90.00
_cell.angle_beta   90.00
_cell.angle_gamma   90.00
#
_symmetry.space_group_name_H-M   'P 1'
#
loop_
_entity.id
_entity.type
_entity.pdbx_description
1 polymer ?
#
loop_
_entity_poly.entity_id
_entity_poly.type
_entity_poly.pdbx_seq_one_letter_code
_entity_poly.pdbx_strand_id
1 'polypeptide(L)'
;MTTHDIRLQPRTGQPAPRPNLMARAETRAVPQQLLMLALGLLALVTLTPFSARVARAESGAADVRVVATDGAGLTLEVTVPGYDAAMRTGADGRTYIQLSIPGFVAGADAGAPDLPQRSVLLAVPPGATLGLNVQVLAERDVWLAAPVYPVSAQAADVEGGADAGRPVDPAMATGVRDLFTRDPAAYAARTPYPAQLAVLEEVGYVRDLRLARLTVYPLQYVAATGRLRHVQQMRVCVTFSGDGMAVGPATARTATRADVGGFDSLLSQAVINPDQVAAIWRADPPAPAFVPSALPLDRVRYRITLREAGIYQLTYDDLAGASVPVNTVDPRQLRLYHGDAELAIEVIGEGDGRFDPGDVVRFYGKPVDSFYTDIDTCWLVVGDVAGRRMAARSVAPLGSAVAQAFPAQQHYELDRIYRSSMPMASDVDHWYWGQTYVLRSGSVLTYTAPFTVEQPLPAGTASLNLELWGVSYDTRVNPDHHSRVFVNQALVGDVYWDGAVQHSATVTFDQALLRPGANTLAIYVPGDVGAKDFNNQPWEVTWLNSFDLVYQRAFRAVGDRLRFTPAAGPGEFELDGWSAADVLVYDVSDPLAPARLTSAEITGTAGAFGLRMHDDVPAGGAYYAVGGAALRRPLSVSADAPSGLHSLAKGADYLIISHADFLSGVDALAQFRRGQGLRVREIDVQDIYDEFSGGLLTPHAIEDFIRYAYFNWPRPAPVYVLLVGDGTYDFLNREGTGAQTFIPPYLANVDPVLGETAADNRYVTVVGDDTLPDLHLGRLPVNSQSELTAMLDKIIAYETSPAPGAWRTRVVFVADNDDPAGHFGALSDLVADHVPGEFELVATGQQRELLPGGLADDVHGGRLPQPALCQPGRERRAPLWAGSGGELVANRPGGGQRTRLPAPGFLRRAIQP
;
A
#
# COMPACT_ATOMS: atom_id res chain seq x y z
N MET A 1 -14.71 18.03 -47.45
CA MET A 1 -14.09 18.70 -48.61
C MET A 1 -12.65 18.20 -48.72
N THR A 2 -12.35 17.54 -49.84
CA THR A 2 -11.02 17.34 -50.51
C THR A 2 -9.83 16.86 -49.65
N THR A 3 -9.46 15.57 -49.66
CA THR A 3 -8.53 14.85 -50.58
C THR A 3 -7.15 15.49 -50.77
N HIS A 4 -6.06 14.75 -50.47
CA HIS A 4 -5.01 14.41 -51.45
C HIS A 4 -4.10 13.26 -50.97
N ASP A 5 -4.13 12.17 -51.74
CA ASP A 5 -3.11 11.12 -51.88
C ASP A 5 -1.81 11.68 -52.46
N ILE A 6 -0.69 10.96 -52.28
CA ILE A 6 0.23 10.55 -53.36
C ILE A 6 1.22 9.47 -52.83
N ARG A 7 1.22 8.31 -53.51
CA ARG A 7 2.25 7.25 -53.52
C ARG A 7 3.44 7.66 -54.40
N LEU A 8 4.63 7.07 -54.18
CA LEU A 8 5.35 6.21 -55.16
C LEU A 8 6.78 5.82 -54.66
N GLN A 9 7.11 4.53 -54.80
CA GLN A 9 8.40 3.84 -54.60
C GLN A 9 9.32 3.95 -55.87
N PRO A 10 10.35 3.08 -56.12
CA PRO A 10 11.65 2.78 -55.45
C PRO A 10 12.85 2.79 -56.46
N ARG A 11 14.09 2.43 -56.03
CA ARG A 11 15.18 1.73 -56.80
C ARG A 11 16.47 1.62 -55.94
N THR A 12 16.87 0.44 -55.44
CA THR A 12 17.78 -0.61 -56.01
C THR A 12 19.21 -0.18 -56.37
N GLY A 13 20.22 -0.84 -55.78
CA GLY A 13 21.59 -0.91 -56.32
C GLY A 13 22.69 -1.37 -55.35
N GLN A 14 23.00 -2.68 -55.33
CA GLN A 14 24.31 -3.27 -54.96
C GLN A 14 25.06 -3.62 -56.29
N PRO A 15 26.41 -3.80 -56.38
CA PRO A 15 27.19 -4.82 -55.66
C PRO A 15 28.69 -4.51 -55.33
N ALA A 16 29.36 -5.52 -54.73
CA ALA A 16 30.75 -5.68 -54.21
C ALA A 16 31.92 -5.54 -55.26
N PRO A 17 33.26 -5.78 -55.01
CA PRO A 17 33.93 -6.61 -53.97
C PRO A 17 35.34 -6.21 -53.40
N ARG A 18 35.80 -7.06 -52.45
CA ARG A 18 37.10 -7.33 -51.75
C ARG A 18 38.43 -7.17 -52.57
N PRO A 19 39.66 -7.04 -51.97
CA PRO A 19 40.32 -8.13 -51.18
C PRO A 19 41.37 -7.81 -50.07
N ASN A 20 41.65 -8.91 -49.34
CA ASN A 20 42.65 -9.27 -48.32
C ASN A 20 44.06 -8.62 -48.36
N LEU A 21 44.70 -8.55 -47.17
CA LEU A 21 46.06 -9.08 -46.96
C LEU A 21 46.42 -9.30 -45.47
N MET A 22 47.05 -10.46 -45.22
CA MET A 22 47.62 -10.93 -43.96
C MET A 22 48.92 -10.20 -43.58
N ALA A 23 49.30 -10.20 -42.29
CA ALA A 23 50.64 -10.60 -41.83
C ALA A 23 50.75 -10.69 -40.29
N ARG A 24 51.42 -11.77 -39.84
CA ARG A 24 51.92 -12.07 -38.48
C ARG A 24 53.25 -11.36 -38.20
N ALA A 25 53.58 -11.14 -36.92
CA ALA A 25 54.88 -11.43 -36.24
C ALA A 25 54.83 -10.82 -34.81
N GLU A 26 54.79 -11.59 -33.72
CA GLU A 26 55.86 -12.30 -32.99
C GLU A 26 56.94 -11.44 -32.30
N THR A 27 56.99 -11.62 -30.96
CA THR A 27 58.17 -11.69 -30.07
C THR A 27 58.97 -10.42 -29.70
N ARG A 28 59.05 -10.09 -28.40
CA ARG A 28 60.15 -10.48 -27.48
C ARG A 28 59.99 -9.83 -26.11
N ALA A 29 60.47 -10.54 -25.10
CA ALA A 29 60.49 -10.19 -23.69
C ALA A 29 61.92 -9.83 -23.22
N VAL A 30 62.01 -9.45 -21.93
CA VAL A 30 63.16 -9.57 -20.97
C VAL A 30 64.11 -8.32 -20.96
N PRO A 31 64.81 -7.94 -19.86
CA PRO A 31 64.38 -7.54 -18.48
C PRO A 31 65.34 -6.50 -17.76
N GLN A 32 65.20 -6.36 -16.42
CA GLN A 32 66.24 -6.02 -15.39
C GLN A 32 66.78 -4.56 -15.35
N GLN A 33 67.18 -3.91 -14.23
CA GLN A 33 67.24 -4.12 -12.78
C GLN A 33 67.84 -2.82 -12.13
N LEU A 34 67.50 -2.54 -10.85
CA LEU A 34 68.39 -2.04 -9.75
C LEU A 34 69.02 -0.61 -9.72
N LEU A 35 68.65 0.19 -8.68
CA LEU A 35 69.46 0.50 -7.45
C LEU A 35 69.81 1.99 -7.08
N MET A 36 69.58 2.33 -5.79
CA MET A 36 70.22 3.31 -4.85
C MET A 36 69.98 4.84 -5.02
N LEU A 37 70.06 5.72 -4.01
CA LEU A 37 69.90 5.82 -2.53
C LEU A 37 70.44 7.23 -2.15
N ALA A 38 69.97 7.80 -1.02
CA ALA A 38 70.61 8.88 -0.20
C ALA A 38 70.47 10.34 -0.70
N LEU A 39 70.34 11.40 0.13
CA LEU A 39 70.03 11.69 1.55
C LEU A 39 70.07 13.23 1.68
N GLY A 40 69.30 13.84 2.60
CA GLY A 40 69.60 15.19 3.09
C GLY A 40 68.51 15.88 3.93
N LEU A 41 68.58 15.66 5.25
CA LEU A 41 68.22 16.51 6.43
C LEU A 41 67.85 17.99 6.19
N LEU A 42 67.18 18.76 7.07
CA LEU A 42 66.39 18.62 8.32
C LEU A 42 66.04 20.07 8.73
N ALA A 43 64.80 20.39 9.11
CA ALA A 43 64.49 21.52 10.01
C ALA A 43 63.15 21.27 10.72
N LEU A 44 63.19 21.34 12.04
CA LEU A 44 62.21 20.94 13.04
C LEU A 44 61.36 22.15 13.51
N VAL A 45 60.33 21.86 14.31
CA VAL A 45 59.45 22.73 15.15
C VAL A 45 58.05 22.92 14.52
N THR A 46 56.92 22.45 15.06
CA THR A 46 56.56 21.68 16.26
C THR A 46 55.19 21.03 15.97
N LEU A 47 55.14 19.69 15.99
CA LEU A 47 53.91 18.91 16.06
C LEU A 47 53.55 18.73 17.54
N THR A 48 52.40 19.25 17.97
CA THR A 48 51.62 18.61 19.02
C THR A 48 50.66 17.64 18.33
N PRO A 49 50.90 16.32 18.33
CA PRO A 49 49.80 15.41 18.11
C PRO A 49 48.90 15.52 19.34
N PHE A 50 47.65 15.91 19.13
CA PHE A 50 46.60 15.54 20.06
C PHE A 50 46.48 14.03 19.95
N SER A 51 47.27 13.31 20.76
CA SER A 51 47.12 11.87 20.92
C SER A 51 45.76 11.63 21.57
N ALA A 52 44.72 11.46 20.75
CA ALA A 52 43.60 10.64 21.17
C ALA A 52 44.19 9.26 21.43
N ARG A 53 44.35 8.90 22.71
CA ARG A 53 44.65 7.53 23.09
C ARG A 53 43.47 6.67 22.63
N VAL A 54 43.57 6.05 21.46
CA VAL A 54 42.80 4.85 21.17
C VAL A 54 43.38 3.79 22.11
N ALA A 55 42.64 3.43 23.15
CA ALA A 55 42.97 2.26 23.95
C ALA A 55 42.61 1.03 23.12
N ARG A 56 43.60 0.41 22.48
CA ARG A 56 43.41 -0.85 21.77
C ARG A 56 43.29 -1.98 22.81
N ALA A 57 42.09 -2.50 23.03
CA ALA A 57 41.91 -3.73 23.81
C ALA A 57 42.19 -4.96 22.93
N GLU A 58 42.60 -6.07 23.55
CA GLU A 58 43.06 -7.31 22.92
C GLU A 58 42.07 -7.84 21.85
N SER A 59 42.40 -7.65 20.56
CA SER A 59 41.54 -8.06 19.44
C SER A 59 41.83 -9.51 19.01
N GLY A 60 41.10 -10.47 19.56
CA GLY A 60 40.79 -11.72 18.86
C GLY A 60 39.52 -11.56 18.01
N ALA A 61 39.23 -12.49 17.09
CA ALA A 61 38.00 -12.43 16.30
C ALA A 61 36.78 -12.75 17.18
N ALA A 62 35.78 -11.86 17.18
CA ALA A 62 34.51 -12.13 17.85
C ALA A 62 33.72 -13.16 17.05
N ASP A 63 33.11 -14.13 17.73
CA ASP A 63 32.42 -15.24 17.09
C ASP A 63 31.13 -15.63 17.83
N VAL A 64 30.14 -16.07 17.06
CA VAL A 64 28.88 -16.63 17.56
C VAL A 64 28.71 -17.97 16.86
N ARG A 65 28.86 -19.06 17.61
CA ARG A 65 28.91 -20.41 17.04
C ARG A 65 27.92 -21.34 17.73
N VAL A 66 27.21 -22.14 16.94
CA VAL A 66 26.42 -23.27 17.46
C VAL A 66 27.36 -24.38 17.92
N VAL A 67 27.25 -24.76 19.19
CA VAL A 67 28.07 -25.83 19.80
C VAL A 67 27.28 -27.10 20.07
N ALA A 68 25.96 -27.00 20.18
CA ALA A 68 25.06 -28.14 20.25
C ALA A 68 23.68 -27.75 19.70
N THR A 69 23.00 -28.70 19.05
CA THR A 69 21.65 -28.51 18.56
C THR A 69 20.97 -29.87 18.39
N ASP A 70 19.72 -29.95 18.84
CA ASP A 70 18.85 -31.12 18.73
C ASP A 70 17.39 -30.69 18.61
N GLY A 71 16.45 -31.66 18.63
CA GLY A 71 15.01 -31.40 18.54
C GLY A 71 14.40 -30.58 19.68
N ALA A 72 15.10 -30.43 20.80
CA ALA A 72 14.64 -29.74 22.01
C ALA A 72 15.31 -28.38 22.22
N GLY A 73 16.33 -28.03 21.42
CA GLY A 73 16.97 -26.72 21.53
C GLY A 73 18.25 -26.55 20.72
N LEU A 74 18.85 -25.37 20.88
CA LEU A 74 20.23 -25.11 20.45
C LEU A 74 21.01 -24.37 21.53
N THR A 75 22.32 -24.62 21.56
CA THR A 75 23.28 -23.95 22.43
C THR A 75 24.30 -23.23 21.56
N LEU A 76 24.43 -21.93 21.77
CA LEU A 76 25.42 -21.08 21.14
C LEU A 76 26.51 -20.71 22.16
N GLU A 77 27.73 -20.59 21.66
CA GLU A 77 28.84 -19.99 22.37
C GLU A 77 29.19 -18.66 21.69
N VAL A 78 29.18 -17.59 22.48
CA VAL A 78 29.51 -16.24 22.04
C VAL A 78 30.85 -15.88 22.67
N THR A 79 31.84 -15.59 21.82
CA THR A 79 33.18 -15.17 22.24
C THR A 79 33.45 -13.76 21.75
N VAL A 80 33.74 -12.85 22.68
CA VAL A 80 34.06 -11.44 22.42
C VAL A 80 35.31 -11.09 23.23
N PRO A 81 36.52 -11.32 22.67
CA PRO A 81 37.75 -11.15 23.44
C PRO A 81 38.06 -9.68 23.75
N GLY A 82 37.62 -8.76 22.89
CA GLY A 82 37.84 -7.32 23.01
C GLY A 82 36.87 -6.48 22.18
N TYR A 83 36.98 -5.17 22.35
CA TYR A 83 36.21 -4.14 21.66
C TYR A 83 37.12 -2.94 21.38
N ASP A 84 36.81 -2.16 20.35
CA ASP A 84 37.45 -0.89 20.08
C ASP A 84 36.70 0.25 20.79
N ALA A 85 37.45 1.25 21.24
CA ALA A 85 36.93 2.40 21.95
C ALA A 85 37.55 3.69 21.39
N ALA A 86 36.71 4.53 20.78
CA ALA A 86 37.11 5.80 20.21
C ALA A 86 36.48 6.96 20.99
N MET A 87 37.26 7.99 21.28
CA MET A 87 36.73 9.23 21.86
C MET A 87 36.01 10.02 20.78
N ARG A 88 34.79 10.46 21.07
CA ARG A 88 33.97 11.28 20.18
C ARG A 88 33.37 12.45 20.94
N THR A 89 33.37 13.63 20.33
CA THR A 89 32.67 14.79 20.89
C THR A 89 31.22 14.75 20.43
N GLY A 90 30.28 14.75 21.37
CA GLY A 90 28.85 14.84 21.10
C GLY A 90 28.46 16.26 20.68
N ALA A 91 27.26 16.40 20.11
CA ALA A 91 26.74 17.72 19.70
C ALA A 91 26.47 18.65 20.91
N ASP A 92 26.36 18.09 22.11
CA ASP A 92 26.29 18.81 23.39
C ASP A 92 27.65 19.32 23.91
N GLY A 93 28.72 19.15 23.12
CA GLY A 93 30.09 19.55 23.47
C GLY A 93 30.77 18.64 24.50
N ARG A 94 30.13 17.57 24.96
CA ARG A 94 30.73 16.60 25.89
C ARG A 94 31.55 15.56 25.15
N THR A 95 32.55 15.02 25.82
CA THR A 95 33.32 13.88 25.31
C THR A 95 32.65 12.58 25.72
N TYR A 96 32.55 11.65 24.77
CA TYR A 96 31.95 10.33 24.89
C TYR A 96 32.92 9.27 24.36
N ILE A 97 32.63 8.01 24.65
CA ILE A 97 33.31 6.85 24.10
C ILE A 97 32.34 6.12 23.16
N GLN A 98 32.68 6.03 21.88
CA GLN A 98 32.01 5.15 20.93
C GLN A 98 32.69 3.79 20.98
N LEU A 99 31.88 2.74 21.16
CA LEU A 99 32.35 1.35 21.26
C LEU A 99 32.00 0.62 19.96
N SER A 100 32.91 -0.21 19.46
CA SER A 100 32.65 -1.06 18.31
C SER A 100 33.27 -2.45 18.48
N ILE A 101 32.64 -3.46 17.90
CA ILE A 101 33.14 -4.83 17.83
C ILE A 101 32.99 -5.27 16.37
N PRO A 102 34.06 -5.76 15.72
CA PRO A 102 33.96 -6.28 14.36
C PRO A 102 32.86 -7.35 14.23
N GLY A 103 31.96 -7.19 13.24
CA GLY A 103 30.81 -8.09 13.03
C GLY A 103 29.60 -7.84 13.94
N PHE A 104 29.61 -6.77 14.74
CA PHE A 104 28.48 -6.30 15.54
C PHE A 104 28.01 -4.95 15.01
N VAL A 105 26.72 -4.67 15.16
CA VAL A 105 26.07 -3.42 14.75
C VAL A 105 25.80 -2.53 15.96
N ALA A 106 25.56 -1.25 15.73
CA ALA A 106 25.19 -0.29 16.76
C ALA A 106 23.86 -0.64 17.44
N GLY A 107 23.64 -0.05 18.63
CA GLY A 107 22.37 -0.14 19.35
C GLY A 107 21.22 0.52 18.57
N ALA A 108 19.98 0.10 18.85
CA ALA A 108 18.79 0.60 18.16
C ALA A 108 17.99 1.64 18.96
N ASP A 109 18.13 1.67 20.29
CA ASP A 109 17.32 2.55 21.14
C ASP A 109 17.85 3.98 21.13
N ALA A 110 17.16 4.84 20.37
CA ALA A 110 17.43 6.26 20.27
C ALA A 110 17.74 6.91 21.63
N GLY A 111 18.92 7.52 21.73
CA GLY A 111 19.41 8.25 22.90
C GLY A 111 19.85 7.43 24.11
N ALA A 112 19.72 6.11 24.07
CA ALA A 112 20.36 5.20 25.02
C ALA A 112 21.86 5.04 24.69
N PRO A 113 22.69 4.52 25.63
CA PRO A 113 24.09 4.18 25.34
C PRO A 113 24.24 3.25 24.12
N ASP A 114 25.00 3.67 23.10
CA ASP A 114 25.31 2.89 21.90
C ASP A 114 26.28 1.75 22.24
N LEU A 115 25.70 0.56 22.39
CA LEU A 115 26.42 -0.66 22.73
C LEU A 115 26.34 -1.65 21.56
N PRO A 116 27.48 -2.12 21.03
CA PRO A 116 27.51 -3.11 19.97
C PRO A 116 26.70 -4.37 20.30
N GLN A 117 25.82 -4.74 19.38
CA GLN A 117 24.96 -5.92 19.45
C GLN A 117 25.12 -6.78 18.20
N ARG A 118 24.81 -8.07 18.30
CA ARG A 118 24.79 -8.98 17.14
C ARG A 118 23.51 -9.79 17.15
N SER A 119 22.82 -9.79 16.02
CA SER A 119 21.61 -10.58 15.81
C SER A 119 21.91 -11.74 14.87
N VAL A 120 21.36 -12.91 15.19
CA VAL A 120 21.41 -14.10 14.34
C VAL A 120 19.99 -14.63 14.18
N LEU A 121 19.67 -15.05 12.96
CA LEU A 121 18.39 -15.68 12.65
C LEU A 121 18.50 -17.17 12.95
N LEU A 122 17.42 -17.75 13.47
CA LEU A 122 17.35 -19.17 13.79
C LEU A 122 16.01 -19.74 13.36
N ALA A 123 16.08 -20.94 12.77
CA ALA A 123 14.91 -21.74 12.50
C ALA A 123 14.41 -22.38 13.79
N VAL A 124 13.11 -22.33 14.04
CA VAL A 124 12.49 -22.89 15.25
C VAL A 124 11.34 -23.83 14.89
N PRO A 125 11.02 -24.83 15.74
CA PRO A 125 9.93 -25.75 15.46
C PRO A 125 8.57 -25.04 15.42
N PRO A 126 7.69 -25.38 14.46
CA PRO A 126 6.31 -24.93 14.45
C PRO A 126 5.60 -25.31 15.76
N GLY A 127 4.83 -24.38 16.33
CA GLY A 127 4.09 -24.59 17.58
C GLY A 127 4.95 -24.63 18.86
N ALA A 128 6.27 -24.45 18.78
CA ALA A 128 7.14 -24.41 19.96
C ALA A 128 6.99 -23.11 20.76
N THR A 129 6.92 -23.25 22.08
CA THR A 129 7.21 -22.19 23.04
C THR A 129 8.72 -22.09 23.20
N LEU A 130 9.26 -20.89 22.99
CA LEU A 130 10.69 -20.62 23.04
C LEU A 130 11.10 -20.21 24.47
N GLY A 131 12.17 -20.82 24.97
CA GLY A 131 12.84 -20.44 26.21
C GLY A 131 14.27 -19.99 25.94
N LEU A 132 14.76 -19.04 26.73
CA LEU A 132 16.11 -18.49 26.61
C LEU A 132 16.81 -18.51 27.98
N ASN A 133 18.00 -19.08 28.02
CA ASN A 133 18.87 -19.06 29.19
C ASN A 133 20.29 -18.62 28.80
N VAL A 134 20.88 -17.70 29.56
CA VAL A 134 22.23 -17.18 29.31
C VAL A 134 23.11 -17.49 30.51
N GLN A 135 24.23 -18.16 30.24
CA GLN A 135 25.27 -18.45 31.23
C GLN A 135 26.54 -17.66 30.87
N VAL A 136 26.94 -16.73 31.74
CA VAL A 136 28.22 -16.04 31.62
C VAL A 136 29.36 -16.98 32.01
N LEU A 137 30.36 -17.12 31.13
CA LEU A 137 31.51 -17.99 31.33
C LEU A 137 32.77 -17.18 31.69
N ALA A 138 32.93 -15.99 31.10
CA ALA A 138 33.99 -15.06 31.42
C ALA A 138 33.51 -13.62 31.28
N GLU A 139 33.85 -12.77 32.24
CA GLU A 139 33.54 -11.35 32.23
C GLU A 139 34.60 -10.52 32.95
N ARG A 140 34.59 -9.21 32.66
CA ARG A 140 35.36 -8.22 33.39
C ARG A 140 34.59 -6.91 33.48
N ASP A 141 34.81 -6.17 34.56
CA ASP A 141 34.32 -4.80 34.69
C ASP A 141 35.40 -3.78 34.33
N VAL A 142 35.00 -2.75 33.60
CA VAL A 142 35.85 -1.64 33.19
C VAL A 142 35.14 -0.34 33.57
N TRP A 143 35.84 0.59 34.20
CA TRP A 143 35.31 1.92 34.48
C TRP A 143 35.77 2.88 33.39
N LEU A 144 34.81 3.39 32.63
CA LEU A 144 35.06 4.26 31.50
C LEU A 144 35.38 5.69 31.97
N ALA A 145 36.33 6.33 31.28
CA ALA A 145 36.75 7.70 31.58
C ALA A 145 35.75 8.76 31.10
N ALA A 146 34.81 8.37 30.23
CA ALA A 146 33.72 9.20 29.73
C ALA A 146 32.49 8.32 29.45
N PRO A 147 31.28 8.89 29.39
CA PRO A 147 30.07 8.12 29.08
C PRO A 147 30.12 7.49 27.69
N VAL A 148 29.45 6.36 27.50
CA VAL A 148 29.24 5.77 26.17
C VAL A 148 28.45 6.73 25.28
N TYR A 149 28.79 6.82 23.99
CA TYR A 149 28.12 7.66 23.01
C TYR A 149 26.63 7.25 22.90
N PRO A 150 25.66 8.17 22.85
CA PRO A 150 24.26 7.81 22.69
C PRO A 150 23.98 7.37 21.24
N VAL A 151 23.05 6.42 21.08
CA VAL A 151 22.51 6.09 19.74
C VAL A 151 21.86 7.35 19.18
N SER A 152 22.28 7.77 17.99
CA SER A 152 21.64 8.90 17.31
C SER A 152 20.18 8.56 17.04
N ALA A 153 19.28 9.42 17.50
CA ALA A 153 17.89 9.35 17.08
C ALA A 153 17.78 10.03 15.72
N GLN A 154 17.14 9.37 14.76
CA GLN A 154 16.60 10.08 13.62
C GLN A 154 15.30 10.73 14.07
N ALA A 155 15.25 12.06 14.11
CA ALA A 155 13.99 12.76 14.25
C ALA A 155 13.79 13.65 13.05
N ALA A 156 12.61 13.54 12.45
CA ALA A 156 12.13 14.54 11.51
C ALA A 156 12.21 15.90 12.20
N ASP A 157 12.97 16.82 11.60
CA ASP A 157 12.89 18.24 11.92
C ASP A 157 11.46 18.68 11.61
N VAL A 158 10.69 18.81 12.67
CA VAL A 158 9.49 19.62 12.71
C VAL A 158 9.86 20.81 13.56
N GLU A 159 10.20 21.90 12.91
CA GLU A 159 10.64 23.11 13.59
C GLU A 159 9.41 23.63 14.39
N GLY A 160 9.44 23.49 15.72
CA GLY A 160 8.26 23.62 16.61
C GLY A 160 8.31 22.76 17.88
N GLY A 161 9.03 21.65 17.85
CA GLY A 161 9.24 20.75 18.99
C GLY A 161 8.25 19.60 19.02
N ALA A 162 8.74 18.37 18.83
CA ALA A 162 7.98 17.16 19.04
C ALA A 162 7.86 16.88 20.55
N ASP A 163 6.67 17.01 21.12
CA ASP A 163 6.34 16.30 22.36
C ASP A 163 5.99 14.86 22.00
N ALA A 164 6.57 13.92 22.76
CA ALA A 164 6.43 12.49 22.54
C ALA A 164 4.96 12.06 22.64
N GLY A 165 4.36 11.66 21.50
CA GLY A 165 3.08 10.95 21.46
C GLY A 165 2.01 11.46 20.50
N ARG A 166 2.27 12.44 19.63
CA ARG A 166 1.30 12.91 18.62
C ARG A 166 1.79 12.63 17.19
N PRO A 167 0.93 12.11 16.27
CA PRO A 167 1.30 11.94 14.87
C PRO A 167 1.58 13.31 14.23
N VAL A 168 2.73 13.45 13.56
CA VAL A 168 3.04 14.62 12.74
C VAL A 168 3.04 14.17 11.28
N ASP A 169 2.47 14.98 10.39
CA ASP A 169 2.55 14.76 8.95
C ASP A 169 4.02 14.75 8.49
N PRO A 170 4.54 13.65 7.95
CA PRO A 170 5.93 13.61 7.57
C PRO A 170 6.24 14.36 6.26
N ALA A 171 5.22 14.73 5.47
CA ALA A 171 5.38 15.69 4.38
C ALA A 171 5.79 17.09 4.89
N MET A 172 5.71 17.29 6.22
CA MET A 172 6.11 18.50 6.94
C MET A 172 7.51 18.40 7.56
N ALA A 173 8.21 17.27 7.39
CA ALA A 173 9.61 17.14 7.77
C ALA A 173 10.46 18.06 6.89
N THR A 174 11.04 19.12 7.47
CA THR A 174 11.95 20.03 6.75
C THR A 174 13.37 19.47 6.63
N GLY A 175 13.60 18.37 7.34
CA GLY A 175 14.76 17.50 7.36
C GLY A 175 14.50 16.37 8.36
N VAL A 176 15.48 15.52 8.59
CA VAL A 176 15.65 14.70 9.78
C VAL A 176 17.04 15.07 10.23
N ARG A 177 17.18 15.47 11.48
CA ARG A 177 18.51 15.57 12.07
C ARG A 177 18.77 14.26 12.78
N ASP A 178 20.03 13.83 12.72
CA ASP A 178 20.58 13.05 13.82
C ASP A 178 20.45 13.93 15.07
N LEU A 179 19.35 13.75 15.78
CA LEU A 179 19.22 14.29 17.11
C LEU A 179 20.16 13.45 17.95
N PHE A 180 21.34 14.03 18.17
CA PHE A 180 22.11 13.74 19.35
C PHE A 180 21.23 14.06 20.56
N THR A 181 20.43 13.08 20.97
CA THR A 181 19.62 13.14 22.17
C THR A 181 20.24 12.18 23.16
N ARG A 182 20.66 12.68 24.31
CA ARG A 182 21.08 11.84 25.43
C ARG A 182 19.87 11.63 26.31
N ASP A 183 19.33 10.41 26.37
CA ASP A 183 18.20 10.10 27.25
C ASP A 183 18.62 10.34 28.72
N PRO A 184 18.04 11.35 29.41
CA PRO A 184 18.37 11.64 30.79
C PRO A 184 18.11 10.46 31.73
N ALA A 185 17.07 9.65 31.46
CA ALA A 185 16.72 8.51 32.28
C ALA A 185 17.74 7.37 32.12
N ALA A 186 18.04 6.96 30.87
CA ALA A 186 19.06 5.94 30.60
C ALA A 186 20.42 6.32 31.19
N TYR A 187 20.81 7.60 31.10
CA TYR A 187 22.11 8.04 31.62
C TYR A 187 22.16 8.35 33.12
N ALA A 188 21.01 8.44 33.79
CA ALA A 188 20.92 8.47 35.25
C ALA A 188 20.72 7.08 35.87
N ALA A 189 20.46 6.07 35.05
CA ALA A 189 20.17 4.71 35.49
C ALA A 189 21.34 4.08 36.26
N ARG A 190 20.99 3.43 37.37
CA ARG A 190 21.90 2.61 38.18
C ARG A 190 21.82 1.12 37.87
N THR A 191 20.97 0.75 36.92
CA THR A 191 20.83 -0.60 36.37
C THR A 191 21.68 -0.75 35.11
N PRO A 192 22.11 -1.98 34.77
CA PRO A 192 22.78 -2.24 33.50
C PRO A 192 21.83 -2.01 32.32
N TYR A 193 22.33 -1.35 31.28
CA TYR A 193 21.71 -1.25 29.96
C TYR A 193 22.59 -1.97 28.91
N PRO A 194 22.02 -2.77 28.01
CA PRO A 194 20.66 -3.31 28.09
C PRO A 194 20.54 -4.22 29.32
N ALA A 195 19.31 -4.42 29.81
CA ALA A 195 19.06 -5.19 31.03
C ALA A 195 19.41 -6.68 30.87
N GLN A 196 19.19 -7.23 29.68
CA GLN A 196 19.44 -8.62 29.33
C GLN A 196 20.67 -8.75 28.44
N LEU A 197 21.40 -9.86 28.57
CA LEU A 197 22.58 -10.18 27.75
C LEU A 197 22.21 -10.84 26.41
N ALA A 198 20.98 -11.35 26.30
CA ALA A 198 20.42 -11.82 25.05
C ALA A 198 18.90 -11.68 25.08
N VAL A 199 18.30 -11.43 23.93
CA VAL A 199 16.85 -11.35 23.71
C VAL A 199 16.51 -12.26 22.54
N LEU A 200 15.40 -12.99 22.66
CA LEU A 200 14.88 -13.89 21.64
C LEU A 200 13.49 -13.41 21.22
N GLU A 201 13.33 -13.10 19.95
CA GLU A 201 12.11 -12.52 19.37
C GLU A 201 11.61 -13.40 18.24
N GLU A 202 10.30 -13.62 18.15
CA GLU A 202 9.71 -14.25 16.97
C GLU A 202 9.75 -13.27 15.80
N VAL A 203 10.17 -13.77 14.63
CA VAL A 203 10.26 -12.98 13.40
C VAL A 203 9.06 -13.23 12.50
N GLY A 204 8.60 -14.48 12.42
CA GLY A 204 7.48 -14.88 11.57
C GLY A 204 7.74 -16.19 10.85
N TYR A 205 7.07 -16.37 9.72
CA TYR A 205 7.23 -17.53 8.85
C TYR A 205 7.78 -17.14 7.49
N VAL A 206 8.57 -18.04 6.91
CA VAL A 206 8.79 -18.06 5.47
C VAL A 206 8.43 -19.46 4.99
N ARG A 207 7.32 -19.55 4.30
CA ARG A 207 6.65 -20.77 3.84
C ARG A 207 6.34 -21.72 4.98
N ASP A 208 7.10 -22.79 5.07
CA ASP A 208 6.95 -23.85 6.06
C ASP A 208 8.01 -23.75 7.17
N LEU A 209 8.79 -22.66 7.20
CA LEU A 209 9.86 -22.43 8.17
C LEU A 209 9.52 -21.26 9.11
N ARG A 210 9.42 -21.55 10.40
CA ARG A 210 9.26 -20.53 11.45
C ARG A 210 10.62 -19.97 11.86
N LEU A 211 10.72 -18.66 11.97
CA LEU A 211 11.95 -17.93 12.23
C LEU A 211 11.86 -17.13 13.53
N ALA A 212 12.98 -17.10 14.26
CA ALA A 212 13.18 -16.21 15.39
C ALA A 212 14.56 -15.56 15.33
N ARG A 213 14.69 -14.38 15.93
CA ARG A 213 15.91 -13.59 16.00
C ARG A 213 16.46 -13.64 17.41
N LEU A 214 17.71 -14.06 17.55
CA LEU A 214 18.47 -13.97 18.78
C LEU A 214 19.43 -12.79 18.70
N THR A 215 19.24 -11.79 19.54
CA THR A 215 20.16 -10.66 19.68
C THR A 215 20.99 -10.83 20.95
N VAL A 216 22.31 -10.71 20.86
CA VAL A 216 23.24 -10.82 21.98
C VAL A 216 23.96 -9.50 22.26
N TYR A 217 24.13 -9.21 23.54
CA TYR A 217 24.69 -7.98 24.08
C TYR A 217 25.91 -8.30 24.95
N PRO A 218 27.12 -8.34 24.36
CA PRO A 218 28.34 -8.68 25.11
C PRO A 218 28.80 -7.56 26.06
N LEU A 219 28.22 -6.35 25.94
CA LEU A 219 28.52 -5.20 26.78
C LEU A 219 27.26 -4.75 27.51
N GLN A 220 27.36 -4.53 28.83
CA GLN A 220 26.33 -3.84 29.61
C GLN A 220 26.93 -2.64 30.32
N TYR A 221 26.27 -1.49 30.25
CA TYR A 221 26.75 -0.24 30.81
C TYR A 221 25.84 0.28 31.92
N VAL A 222 26.42 0.64 33.06
CA VAL A 222 25.72 1.32 34.16
C VAL A 222 26.12 2.78 34.17
N ALA A 223 25.31 3.61 33.51
CA ALA A 223 25.65 4.99 33.21
C ALA A 223 25.94 5.86 34.43
N ALA A 224 25.20 5.69 35.52
CA ALA A 224 25.41 6.45 36.77
C ALA A 224 26.79 6.23 37.41
N THR A 225 27.47 5.13 37.10
CA THR A 225 28.77 4.76 37.70
C THR A 225 29.92 4.71 36.71
N GLY A 226 29.63 4.80 35.39
CA GLY A 226 30.62 4.59 34.34
C GLY A 226 31.11 3.15 34.21
N ARG A 227 30.46 2.18 34.87
CA ARG A 227 30.86 0.76 34.86
C ARG A 227 30.35 0.08 33.59
N LEU A 228 31.27 -0.40 32.77
CA LEU A 228 31.04 -1.26 31.61
C LEU A 228 31.39 -2.71 32.00
N ARG A 229 30.38 -3.56 32.03
CA ARG A 229 30.54 -5.01 32.15
C ARG A 229 30.78 -5.57 30.75
N HIS A 230 31.95 -6.16 30.54
CA HIS A 230 32.33 -6.82 29.30
C HIS A 230 32.26 -8.33 29.50
N VAL A 231 31.27 -8.96 28.89
CA VAL A 231 31.09 -10.42 28.88
C VAL A 231 31.91 -10.99 27.73
N GLN A 232 33.10 -11.51 28.07
CA GLN A 232 34.07 -12.02 27.10
C GLN A 232 33.65 -13.36 26.50
N GLN A 233 32.91 -14.15 27.29
CA GLN A 233 32.42 -15.44 26.85
C GLN A 233 31.10 -15.73 27.55
N MET A 234 30.09 -16.13 26.77
CA MET A 234 28.81 -16.60 27.29
C MET A 234 28.27 -17.76 26.48
N ARG A 235 27.49 -18.59 27.15
CA ARG A 235 26.70 -19.66 26.55
C ARG A 235 25.24 -19.27 26.55
N VAL A 236 24.62 -19.32 25.37
CA VAL A 236 23.21 -18.99 25.18
C VAL A 236 22.47 -20.27 24.80
N CYS A 237 21.56 -20.72 25.65
CA CYS A 237 20.74 -21.91 25.42
C CYS A 237 19.33 -21.48 25.04
N VAL A 238 18.91 -21.82 23.82
CA VAL A 238 17.54 -21.69 23.35
C VAL A 238 16.86 -23.06 23.49
N THR A 239 15.76 -23.12 24.21
CA THR A 239 14.97 -24.35 24.43
C THR A 239 13.65 -24.27 23.70
N PHE A 240 13.22 -25.39 23.14
CA PHE A 240 11.91 -25.56 22.50
C PHE A 240 11.05 -26.48 23.36
N SER A 241 9.84 -26.03 23.70
CA SER A 241 8.90 -26.78 24.54
C SER A 241 7.45 -26.63 24.08
N GLY A 242 6.56 -27.57 24.43
CA GLY A 242 5.12 -27.48 24.15
C GLY A 242 4.55 -28.76 23.53
N ASP A 243 3.30 -29.08 23.90
CA ASP A 243 2.61 -30.31 23.48
C ASP A 243 2.25 -30.31 21.98
N GLY A 244 2.26 -29.14 21.32
CA GLY A 244 1.98 -28.96 19.89
C GLY A 244 3.24 -28.91 19.02
N MET A 245 4.43 -29.18 19.56
CA MET A 245 5.67 -29.16 18.79
C MET A 245 5.71 -30.29 17.76
N ALA A 246 5.76 -29.92 16.48
CA ALA A 246 6.08 -30.86 15.42
C ALA A 246 7.60 -31.12 15.40
N VAL A 247 8.07 -32.10 16.19
CA VAL A 247 9.46 -32.60 16.15
C VAL A 247 9.47 -33.97 15.48
N GLY A 248 9.61 -33.99 14.16
CA GLY A 248 9.78 -35.22 13.39
C GLY A 248 10.07 -34.91 11.93
N PRO A 249 10.75 -35.79 11.19
CA PRO A 249 10.86 -35.64 9.74
C PRO A 249 9.45 -35.52 9.19
N ALA A 250 9.16 -34.42 8.48
CA ALA A 250 7.85 -34.07 7.93
C ALA A 250 7.10 -35.35 7.51
N THR A 251 6.05 -35.71 8.25
CA THR A 251 5.33 -36.97 8.07
C THR A 251 4.74 -37.01 6.66
N ALA A 252 5.30 -37.88 5.82
CA ALA A 252 4.73 -38.43 4.60
C ALA A 252 4.04 -37.43 3.63
N ARG A 253 4.69 -36.32 3.27
CA ARG A 253 4.35 -35.52 2.05
C ARG A 253 5.55 -34.97 1.27
N THR A 254 6.78 -35.24 1.70
CA THR A 254 8.01 -34.52 1.30
C THR A 254 9.11 -35.36 0.64
N ALA A 255 8.81 -36.56 0.14
CA ALA A 255 9.82 -37.46 -0.45
C ALA A 255 10.40 -37.01 -1.81
N THR A 256 10.04 -35.83 -2.34
CA THR A 256 10.54 -35.33 -3.64
C THR A 256 10.80 -33.82 -3.66
N ARG A 257 11.35 -33.24 -2.58
CA ARG A 257 11.64 -31.80 -2.56
C ARG A 257 13.06 -31.52 -3.07
N ALA A 258 13.20 -31.38 -4.39
CA ALA A 258 14.26 -30.54 -4.95
C ALA A 258 14.05 -29.10 -4.43
N ASP A 259 15.11 -28.33 -4.22
CA ASP A 259 15.05 -26.93 -3.74
C ASP A 259 13.94 -26.16 -4.47
N VAL A 260 12.84 -25.88 -3.77
CA VAL A 260 11.62 -25.33 -4.36
C VAL A 260 11.85 -23.85 -4.59
N GLY A 261 12.33 -23.53 -5.80
CA GLY A 261 12.59 -22.16 -6.25
C GLY A 261 13.67 -21.40 -5.47
N GLY A 262 14.63 -22.10 -4.88
CA GLY A 262 15.78 -21.48 -4.21
C GLY A 262 15.55 -21.10 -2.74
N PHE A 263 14.33 -21.25 -2.22
CA PHE A 263 14.01 -20.92 -0.82
C PHE A 263 14.81 -21.75 0.17
N ASP A 264 15.04 -23.03 -0.11
CA ASP A 264 15.73 -23.90 0.84
C ASP A 264 17.20 -23.52 0.95
N SER A 265 17.82 -23.18 -0.19
CA SER A 265 19.19 -22.67 -0.24
C SER A 265 19.31 -21.31 0.44
N LEU A 266 18.39 -20.38 0.16
CA LEU A 266 18.37 -19.04 0.75
C LEU A 266 18.22 -19.11 2.28
N LEU A 267 17.21 -19.84 2.77
CA LEU A 267 16.91 -19.92 4.19
C LEU A 267 18.01 -20.65 4.96
N SER A 268 18.59 -21.71 4.38
CA SER A 268 19.72 -22.41 5.00
C SER A 268 20.96 -21.52 5.11
N GLN A 269 21.17 -20.58 4.19
CA GLN A 269 22.26 -19.60 4.31
C GLN A 269 21.95 -18.48 5.31
N ALA A 270 20.67 -18.17 5.53
CA ALA A 270 20.24 -17.08 6.40
C ALA A 270 20.23 -17.44 7.89
N VAL A 271 19.96 -18.70 8.25
CA VAL A 271 19.88 -19.13 9.66
C VAL A 271 21.19 -19.71 10.19
N ILE A 272 21.43 -19.56 11.49
CA ILE A 272 22.64 -20.08 12.15
C ILE A 272 22.62 -21.61 12.39
N ASN A 273 21.45 -22.24 12.22
CA ASN A 273 21.20 -23.66 12.45
C ASN A 273 20.66 -24.37 11.19
N PRO A 274 21.42 -24.38 10.08
CA PRO A 274 20.95 -24.88 8.78
C PRO A 274 20.66 -26.38 8.75
N ASP A 275 21.41 -27.18 9.50
CA ASP A 275 21.23 -28.65 9.52
C ASP A 275 19.83 -29.04 10.02
N GLN A 276 19.23 -28.22 10.89
CA GLN A 276 17.89 -28.42 11.43
C GLN A 276 16.79 -28.07 10.41
N VAL A 277 17.05 -27.07 9.54
CA VAL A 277 16.18 -26.71 8.40
C VAL A 277 16.04 -27.87 7.43
N ALA A 278 17.13 -28.63 7.22
CA ALA A 278 17.17 -29.78 6.33
C ALA A 278 16.55 -31.06 6.93
N ALA A 279 16.46 -31.16 8.26
CA ALA A 279 16.20 -32.44 8.93
C ALA A 279 14.81 -32.57 9.62
N ILE A 280 14.26 -31.55 10.29
CA ILE A 280 13.18 -31.79 11.31
C ILE A 280 12.07 -30.71 11.41
N TRP A 281 12.29 -29.43 11.11
CA TRP A 281 11.34 -28.35 11.52
C TRP A 281 10.60 -27.66 10.38
N ARG A 282 9.95 -28.45 9.55
CA ARG A 282 9.04 -27.96 8.51
C ARG A 282 7.67 -28.56 8.73
N ALA A 283 6.71 -27.72 9.08
CA ALA A 283 5.31 -28.11 9.12
C ALA A 283 4.53 -27.12 8.29
N ASP A 284 3.58 -27.64 7.51
CA ASP A 284 2.57 -26.80 6.92
C ASP A 284 1.79 -26.15 8.07
N PRO A 285 1.71 -24.81 8.10
CA PRO A 285 0.75 -24.15 8.96
C PRO A 285 -0.65 -24.70 8.64
N PRO A 286 -1.55 -24.77 9.63
CA PRO A 286 -2.92 -25.15 9.34
C PRO A 286 -3.47 -24.21 8.27
N ALA A 287 -3.97 -24.79 7.17
CA ALA A 287 -4.65 -24.01 6.15
C ALA A 287 -5.81 -23.25 6.82
N PRO A 288 -5.96 -21.94 6.55
CA PRO A 288 -7.13 -21.22 7.01
C PRO A 288 -8.39 -21.89 6.47
N ALA A 289 -9.47 -21.87 7.26
CA ALA A 289 -10.74 -22.43 6.83
C ALA A 289 -11.25 -21.64 5.61
N PHE A 290 -11.31 -22.31 4.46
CA PHE A 290 -11.93 -21.74 3.28
C PHE A 290 -13.45 -21.90 3.38
N VAL A 291 -14.18 -20.79 3.28
CA VAL A 291 -15.64 -20.80 3.19
C VAL A 291 -16.00 -20.83 1.71
N PRO A 292 -16.62 -21.92 1.20
CA PRO A 292 -17.05 -21.97 -0.18
C PRO A 292 -18.06 -20.88 -0.48
N SER A 293 -17.87 -20.21 -1.63
CA SER A 293 -18.84 -19.25 -2.14
C SER A 293 -20.21 -19.92 -2.32
N ALA A 294 -21.28 -19.21 -1.93
CA ALA A 294 -22.66 -19.64 -2.16
C ALA A 294 -23.13 -19.34 -3.60
N LEU A 295 -22.35 -18.55 -4.35
CA LEU A 295 -22.53 -18.33 -5.77
C LEU A 295 -22.09 -19.58 -6.55
N PRO A 296 -22.97 -20.19 -7.38
CA PRO A 296 -22.63 -21.42 -8.10
C PRO A 296 -21.47 -21.24 -9.09
N LEU A 297 -20.38 -21.99 -8.88
CA LEU A 297 -19.18 -21.97 -9.73
C LEU A 297 -19.11 -23.14 -10.74
N ASP A 298 -20.17 -23.93 -10.85
CA ASP A 298 -20.25 -25.15 -11.67
C ASP A 298 -20.91 -24.95 -13.03
N ARG A 299 -21.32 -23.71 -13.34
CA ARG A 299 -22.12 -23.37 -14.53
C ARG A 299 -21.86 -21.94 -14.99
N VAL A 300 -22.27 -21.62 -16.21
CA VAL A 300 -22.24 -20.26 -16.73
C VAL A 300 -23.12 -19.35 -15.87
N ARG A 301 -22.57 -18.19 -15.52
CA ARG A 301 -23.23 -17.09 -14.82
C ARG A 301 -23.27 -15.87 -15.74
N TYR A 302 -24.03 -14.85 -15.36
CA TYR A 302 -24.09 -13.59 -16.10
C TYR A 302 -23.80 -12.44 -15.15
N ARG A 303 -22.67 -11.78 -15.39
CA ARG A 303 -22.23 -10.60 -14.65
C ARG A 303 -23.07 -9.40 -15.05
N ILE A 304 -23.68 -8.75 -14.07
CA ILE A 304 -24.48 -7.53 -14.22
C ILE A 304 -23.77 -6.43 -13.45
N THR A 305 -23.30 -5.41 -14.14
CA THR A 305 -22.59 -4.29 -13.50
C THR A 305 -23.52 -3.09 -13.31
N LEU A 306 -23.38 -2.41 -12.18
CA LEU A 306 -24.19 -1.25 -11.82
C LEU A 306 -23.40 -0.27 -10.96
N ARG A 307 -23.92 0.95 -10.77
CA ARG A 307 -23.19 2.04 -10.09
C ARG A 307 -24.04 2.78 -9.07
N GLU A 308 -25.33 2.98 -9.35
CA GLU A 308 -26.18 3.85 -8.54
C GLU A 308 -27.25 3.04 -7.80
N ALA A 309 -27.69 3.54 -6.65
CA ALA A 309 -28.84 2.97 -5.97
C ALA A 309 -30.12 3.08 -6.82
N GLY A 310 -30.93 2.03 -6.87
CA GLY A 310 -32.29 2.11 -7.40
C GLY A 310 -32.86 0.78 -7.88
N ILE A 311 -34.05 0.83 -8.47
CA ILE A 311 -34.68 -0.33 -9.10
C ILE A 311 -34.18 -0.45 -10.54
N TYR A 312 -33.47 -1.54 -10.81
CA TYR A 312 -32.96 -1.91 -12.12
C TYR A 312 -33.95 -2.80 -12.85
N GLN A 313 -34.00 -2.68 -14.17
CA GLN A 313 -34.78 -3.54 -15.04
C GLN A 313 -33.88 -4.18 -16.11
N LEU A 314 -33.99 -5.49 -16.24
CA LEU A 314 -33.44 -6.30 -17.31
C LEU A 314 -34.59 -6.73 -18.21
N THR A 315 -34.52 -6.37 -19.49
CA THR A 315 -35.49 -6.79 -20.48
C THR A 315 -35.11 -8.11 -21.13
N TYR A 316 -36.07 -8.73 -21.84
CA TYR A 316 -35.79 -9.83 -22.77
C TYR A 316 -34.55 -9.57 -23.65
N ASP A 317 -34.48 -8.39 -24.28
CA ASP A 317 -33.38 -8.04 -25.19
C ASP A 317 -32.04 -7.91 -24.48
N ASP A 318 -32.02 -7.39 -23.24
CA ASP A 318 -30.79 -7.28 -22.44
C ASP A 318 -30.23 -8.68 -22.12
N LEU A 319 -31.09 -9.62 -21.70
CA LEU A 319 -30.70 -10.99 -21.39
C LEU A 319 -30.33 -11.77 -22.67
N ALA A 320 -31.12 -11.64 -23.74
CA ALA A 320 -30.83 -12.28 -25.02
C ALA A 320 -29.49 -11.79 -25.61
N GLY A 321 -29.21 -10.48 -25.52
CA GLY A 321 -27.95 -9.88 -25.97
C GLY A 321 -26.73 -10.39 -25.21
N ALA A 322 -26.89 -10.72 -23.93
CA ALA A 322 -25.86 -11.34 -23.10
C ALA A 322 -25.75 -12.87 -23.26
N SER A 323 -26.49 -13.45 -24.23
CA SER A 323 -26.55 -14.90 -24.47
C SER A 323 -27.10 -15.70 -23.27
N VAL A 324 -28.01 -15.11 -22.49
CA VAL A 324 -28.86 -15.86 -21.57
C VAL A 324 -29.78 -16.77 -22.40
N PRO A 325 -30.01 -18.04 -22.01
CA PRO A 325 -30.85 -18.98 -22.75
C PRO A 325 -32.36 -18.67 -22.61
N VAL A 326 -32.77 -17.45 -22.94
CA VAL A 326 -34.14 -16.89 -22.77
C VAL A 326 -35.22 -17.75 -23.43
N ASN A 327 -34.90 -18.43 -24.55
CA ASN A 327 -35.85 -19.29 -25.27
C ASN A 327 -36.13 -20.64 -24.59
N THR A 328 -35.31 -21.04 -23.62
CA THR A 328 -35.38 -22.36 -22.97
C THR A 328 -35.43 -22.28 -21.45
N VAL A 329 -35.13 -21.13 -20.86
CA VAL A 329 -35.16 -20.93 -19.41
C VAL A 329 -36.60 -20.82 -18.91
N ASP A 330 -36.90 -21.51 -17.81
CA ASP A 330 -38.07 -21.15 -17.01
C ASP A 330 -37.70 -19.91 -16.18
N PRO A 331 -38.34 -18.74 -16.38
CA PRO A 331 -38.03 -17.52 -15.64
C PRO A 331 -38.12 -17.71 -14.13
N ARG A 332 -38.89 -18.69 -13.63
CA ARG A 332 -38.99 -19.05 -12.20
C ARG A 332 -37.66 -19.55 -11.61
N GLN A 333 -36.75 -19.99 -12.46
CA GLN A 333 -35.42 -20.50 -12.10
C GLN A 333 -34.31 -19.44 -12.21
N LEU A 334 -34.65 -18.20 -12.54
CA LEU A 334 -33.71 -17.08 -12.49
C LEU A 334 -33.40 -16.73 -11.04
N ARG A 335 -32.09 -16.73 -10.71
CA ARG A 335 -31.53 -16.42 -9.39
C ARG A 335 -30.53 -15.29 -9.54
N LEU A 336 -30.64 -14.25 -8.73
CA LEU A 336 -29.73 -13.12 -8.74
C LEU A 336 -28.95 -13.08 -7.42
N TYR A 337 -27.66 -12.83 -7.50
CA TYR A 337 -26.78 -12.79 -6.33
C TYR A 337 -26.06 -11.45 -6.25
N HIS A 338 -25.84 -10.97 -5.02
CA HIS A 338 -24.92 -9.89 -4.69
C HIS A 338 -23.89 -10.44 -3.71
N GLY A 339 -22.64 -10.55 -4.13
CA GLY A 339 -21.65 -11.40 -3.47
C GLY A 339 -22.16 -12.85 -3.35
N ASP A 340 -22.14 -13.39 -2.13
CA ASP A 340 -22.66 -14.73 -1.81
C ASP A 340 -24.16 -14.75 -1.46
N ALA A 341 -24.82 -13.60 -1.38
CA ALA A 341 -26.20 -13.51 -0.95
C ALA A 341 -27.18 -13.52 -2.13
N GLU A 342 -28.19 -14.40 -2.09
CA GLU A 342 -29.27 -14.40 -3.07
C GLU A 342 -30.22 -13.21 -2.85
N LEU A 343 -30.28 -12.35 -3.86
CA LEU A 343 -31.11 -11.16 -3.94
C LEU A 343 -32.49 -11.50 -4.51
N ALA A 344 -33.55 -11.04 -3.84
CA ALA A 344 -34.91 -11.24 -4.30
C ALA A 344 -35.20 -10.39 -5.56
N ILE A 345 -35.81 -11.02 -6.57
CA ILE A 345 -36.17 -10.39 -7.84
C ILE A 345 -37.68 -10.37 -8.09
N GLU A 346 -38.18 -9.38 -8.82
CA GLU A 346 -39.53 -9.38 -9.40
C GLU A 346 -39.39 -9.83 -10.86
N VAL A 347 -40.15 -10.85 -11.27
CA VAL A 347 -40.17 -11.30 -12.68
C VAL A 347 -41.57 -11.12 -13.23
N ILE A 348 -41.69 -10.29 -14.26
CA ILE A 348 -42.96 -10.02 -14.93
C ILE A 348 -43.01 -10.87 -16.18
N GLY A 349 -44.09 -11.65 -16.32
CA GLY A 349 -44.27 -12.60 -17.42
C GLY A 349 -44.08 -14.07 -17.03
N GLU A 350 -43.53 -14.39 -15.85
CA GLU A 350 -43.10 -15.75 -15.48
C GLU A 350 -44.21 -16.82 -15.35
N GLY A 351 -45.47 -16.45 -15.53
CA GLY A 351 -46.63 -17.31 -15.29
C GLY A 351 -46.70 -18.52 -16.22
N ASP A 352 -46.32 -18.36 -17.49
CA ASP A 352 -46.35 -19.44 -18.48
C ASP A 352 -45.07 -20.31 -18.50
N GLY A 353 -44.05 -19.92 -17.72
CA GLY A 353 -42.79 -20.64 -17.61
C GLY A 353 -41.88 -20.45 -18.83
N ARG A 354 -42.09 -19.39 -19.61
CA ARG A 354 -41.20 -18.95 -20.69
C ARG A 354 -40.79 -17.51 -20.42
N PHE A 355 -39.58 -17.13 -20.83
CA PHE A 355 -39.17 -15.73 -20.80
C PHE A 355 -39.29 -15.16 -22.21
N ASP A 356 -40.43 -14.56 -22.53
CA ASP A 356 -40.81 -14.12 -23.87
C ASP A 356 -40.54 -12.61 -24.09
N PRO A 357 -40.54 -12.11 -25.35
CA PRO A 357 -40.42 -10.69 -25.61
C PRO A 357 -41.52 -9.87 -24.92
N GLY A 358 -41.11 -9.00 -24.00
CA GLY A 358 -42.01 -8.22 -23.13
C GLY A 358 -41.82 -8.54 -21.65
N ASP A 359 -41.23 -9.69 -21.33
CA ASP A 359 -40.89 -10.08 -19.97
C ASP A 359 -39.70 -9.30 -19.45
N VAL A 360 -39.70 -9.07 -18.15
CA VAL A 360 -38.65 -8.30 -17.48
C VAL A 360 -38.32 -8.89 -16.11
N VAL A 361 -37.05 -8.74 -15.71
CA VAL A 361 -36.59 -8.97 -14.34
C VAL A 361 -36.28 -7.61 -13.72
N ARG A 362 -36.78 -7.36 -12.52
CA ARG A 362 -36.46 -6.17 -11.72
C ARG A 362 -35.83 -6.54 -10.40
N PHE A 363 -34.93 -5.69 -9.95
CA PHE A 363 -34.21 -5.88 -8.71
C PHE A 363 -33.74 -4.55 -8.11
N TYR A 364 -33.48 -4.52 -6.80
CA TYR A 364 -32.90 -3.35 -6.16
C TYR A 364 -31.38 -3.45 -6.19
N GLY A 365 -30.73 -2.50 -6.86
CA GLY A 365 -29.28 -2.35 -6.89
C GLY A 365 -28.83 -1.31 -5.87
N LYS A 366 -27.67 -1.56 -5.25
CA LYS A 366 -26.99 -0.64 -4.34
C LYS A 366 -25.72 -0.10 -4.98
N PRO A 367 -25.23 1.09 -4.58
CA PRO A 367 -23.88 1.48 -4.91
C PRO A 367 -22.91 0.56 -4.15
N VAL A 368 -21.75 0.30 -4.76
CA VAL A 368 -20.64 -0.35 -4.06
C VAL A 368 -20.05 0.60 -3.03
N ASP A 369 -19.65 0.03 -1.89
CA ASP A 369 -18.86 0.72 -0.86
C ASP A 369 -17.41 0.23 -1.00
N SER A 370 -16.59 0.95 -1.78
CA SER A 370 -15.22 0.54 -2.10
C SER A 370 -14.34 1.73 -2.52
N PHE A 371 -13.08 1.72 -2.07
CA PHE A 371 -12.03 2.64 -2.51
C PHE A 371 -11.51 2.34 -3.92
N TYR A 372 -11.69 1.10 -4.40
CA TYR A 372 -11.04 0.61 -5.60
C TYR A 372 -11.93 0.70 -6.85
N THR A 373 -13.25 0.72 -6.68
CA THR A 373 -14.22 0.69 -7.78
C THR A 373 -15.50 1.43 -7.41
N ASP A 374 -16.11 2.12 -8.37
CA ASP A 374 -17.46 2.68 -8.26
C ASP A 374 -18.51 1.80 -8.97
N ILE A 375 -18.10 0.62 -9.43
CA ILE A 375 -18.92 -0.37 -10.12
C ILE A 375 -19.14 -1.55 -9.16
N ASP A 376 -20.41 -1.80 -8.87
CA ASP A 376 -20.88 -2.98 -8.15
C ASP A 376 -21.22 -4.10 -9.15
N THR A 377 -21.23 -5.34 -8.65
CA THR A 377 -21.50 -6.53 -9.46
C THR A 377 -22.59 -7.41 -8.84
N CYS A 378 -23.59 -7.75 -9.65
CA CYS A 378 -24.54 -8.82 -9.36
C CYS A 378 -24.37 -9.97 -10.35
N TRP A 379 -24.71 -11.19 -9.91
CA TRP A 379 -24.57 -12.40 -10.72
C TRP A 379 -25.93 -13.04 -10.95
N LEU A 380 -26.38 -13.05 -12.20
CA LEU A 380 -27.56 -13.81 -12.61
C LEU A 380 -27.14 -15.25 -12.94
N VAL A 381 -27.82 -16.21 -12.33
CA VAL A 381 -27.61 -17.64 -12.53
C VAL A 381 -28.90 -18.26 -13.03
N VAL A 382 -28.76 -19.09 -14.06
CA VAL A 382 -29.85 -19.92 -14.60
C VAL A 382 -29.61 -21.35 -14.13
N GLY A 383 -30.61 -21.95 -13.49
CA GLY A 383 -30.46 -23.29 -12.92
C GLY A 383 -31.76 -24.06 -12.81
N ASP A 384 -31.76 -25.03 -11.91
CA ASP A 384 -32.86 -25.95 -11.63
C ASP A 384 -33.61 -25.61 -10.33
N VAL A 385 -33.04 -24.71 -9.53
CA VAL A 385 -33.61 -24.23 -8.27
C VAL A 385 -34.43 -22.97 -8.53
N ALA A 386 -35.63 -22.90 -7.94
CA ALA A 386 -36.47 -21.71 -7.98
C ALA A 386 -35.76 -20.53 -7.30
N GLY A 387 -35.76 -19.37 -7.95
CA GLY A 387 -35.09 -18.20 -7.39
C GLY A 387 -35.92 -17.44 -6.38
N ARG A 388 -35.22 -16.70 -5.50
CA ARG A 388 -35.86 -15.84 -4.53
C ARG A 388 -36.69 -14.76 -5.22
N ARG A 389 -37.96 -14.63 -4.86
CA ARG A 389 -38.87 -13.60 -5.40
C ARG A 389 -39.11 -12.50 -4.37
N MET A 390 -39.30 -11.29 -4.87
CA MET A 390 -39.79 -10.19 -4.03
C MET A 390 -41.17 -10.57 -3.46
N ALA A 391 -41.38 -10.31 -2.18
CA ALA A 391 -42.72 -10.41 -1.61
C ALA A 391 -43.63 -9.31 -2.16
N ALA A 392 -44.95 -9.50 -2.12
CA ALA A 392 -45.92 -8.46 -2.43
C ALA A 392 -46.71 -8.07 -1.18
N ARG A 393 -46.85 -6.77 -0.91
CA ARG A 393 -47.63 -6.22 0.22
C ARG A 393 -48.58 -5.13 -0.27
N SER A 394 -49.85 -5.24 0.09
CA SER A 394 -50.85 -4.23 -0.25
C SER A 394 -50.73 -3.02 0.68
N VAL A 395 -50.70 -1.82 0.11
CA VAL A 395 -50.58 -0.53 0.82
C VAL A 395 -51.76 0.41 0.50
N ALA A 396 -52.94 -0.17 0.32
CA ALA A 396 -54.16 0.57 0.01
C ALA A 396 -54.45 1.63 1.08
N PRO A 397 -54.81 2.87 0.70
CA PRO A 397 -55.11 3.94 1.66
C PRO A 397 -56.23 3.58 2.63
N LEU A 398 -56.12 4.05 3.88
CA LEU A 398 -57.15 3.85 4.91
C LEU A 398 -57.90 5.13 5.29
N GLY A 399 -57.52 6.29 4.73
CA GLY A 399 -58.17 7.57 5.02
C GLY A 399 -57.74 8.18 6.36
N SER A 400 -56.56 7.82 6.85
CA SER A 400 -55.97 8.34 8.08
C SER A 400 -55.21 9.66 7.85
N ALA A 401 -54.64 10.23 8.91
CA ALA A 401 -53.87 11.48 8.82
C ALA A 401 -52.60 11.26 7.98
N VAL A 402 -52.43 12.07 6.95
CA VAL A 402 -51.33 11.95 5.99
C VAL A 402 -50.07 12.63 6.53
N ALA A 403 -48.98 11.88 6.62
CA ALA A 403 -47.65 12.41 6.92
C ALA A 403 -47.19 13.36 5.80
N GLN A 404 -46.76 14.56 6.19
CA GLN A 404 -46.42 15.62 5.24
C GLN A 404 -44.92 15.65 4.88
N ALA A 405 -44.08 15.00 5.69
CA ALA A 405 -42.63 14.95 5.49
C ALA A 405 -42.02 13.75 6.21
N PHE A 406 -40.75 13.52 5.90
CA PHE A 406 -39.90 12.53 6.54
C PHE A 406 -38.50 13.11 6.76
N PRO A 407 -37.75 12.60 7.76
CA PRO A 407 -36.33 12.92 7.89
C PRO A 407 -35.57 12.29 6.71
N ALA A 408 -35.00 13.13 5.85
CA ALA A 408 -34.08 12.72 4.80
C ALA A 408 -32.65 12.88 5.28
N GLN A 409 -31.82 11.86 5.05
CA GLN A 409 -30.37 11.91 5.19
C GLN A 409 -29.74 11.91 3.80
N GLN A 410 -28.83 12.85 3.55
CA GLN A 410 -28.06 12.95 2.31
C GLN A 410 -26.57 13.08 2.63
N HIS A 411 -25.78 12.17 2.08
CA HIS A 411 -24.33 12.16 2.18
C HIS A 411 -23.70 12.97 1.04
N TYR A 412 -22.71 13.79 1.34
CA TYR A 412 -21.97 14.59 0.37
C TYR A 412 -20.46 14.46 0.57
N GLU A 413 -19.79 14.07 -0.50
CA GLU A 413 -18.35 13.88 -0.57
C GLU A 413 -17.88 14.07 -2.01
N LEU A 414 -16.64 14.54 -2.19
CA LEU A 414 -15.96 14.50 -3.48
C LEU A 414 -14.48 14.21 -3.24
N ASP A 415 -13.96 13.15 -3.84
CA ASP A 415 -12.54 12.83 -3.71
C ASP A 415 -11.71 13.75 -4.61
N ARG A 416 -10.98 14.72 -4.03
CA ARG A 416 -10.20 15.70 -4.82
C ARG A 416 -8.74 15.80 -4.42
N ILE A 417 -8.44 15.58 -3.15
CA ILE A 417 -7.10 15.78 -2.59
C ILE A 417 -6.69 14.48 -1.91
N TYR A 418 -5.77 13.74 -2.53
CA TYR A 418 -5.17 12.57 -1.91
C TYR A 418 -4.06 12.96 -0.93
N ARG A 419 -4.02 12.29 0.23
CA ARG A 419 -3.01 12.45 1.29
C ARG A 419 -2.57 11.07 1.78
N SER A 420 -1.53 10.52 1.17
CA SER A 420 -0.99 9.21 1.56
C SER A 420 -0.57 9.12 3.04
N SER A 421 -0.19 10.23 3.68
CA SER A 421 0.19 10.27 5.09
C SER A 421 -0.99 10.45 6.07
N MET A 422 -2.24 10.58 5.59
CA MET A 422 -3.39 10.91 6.42
C MET A 422 -4.66 10.17 5.96
N PRO A 423 -5.27 9.35 6.83
CA PRO A 423 -4.78 8.92 8.15
C PRO A 423 -3.51 8.08 8.04
N MET A 424 -2.71 7.95 9.12
CA MET A 424 -1.63 6.95 9.13
C MET A 424 -2.16 5.53 9.44
N ALA A 425 -3.05 5.03 8.59
CA ALA A 425 -3.60 3.68 8.65
C ALA A 425 -3.64 3.07 7.23
N SER A 426 -3.85 1.77 7.14
CA SER A 426 -4.13 1.07 5.88
C SER A 426 -5.63 0.84 5.74
N ASP A 427 -6.11 0.67 4.51
CA ASP A 427 -7.52 0.36 4.19
C ASP A 427 -8.51 1.42 4.71
N VAL A 428 -8.07 2.68 4.72
CA VAL A 428 -8.88 3.85 5.07
C VAL A 428 -8.95 4.81 3.90
N ASP A 429 -9.92 5.71 3.93
CA ASP A 429 -9.97 6.78 2.94
C ASP A 429 -8.84 7.80 3.17
N HIS A 430 -8.16 8.14 2.08
CA HIS A 430 -7.07 9.11 2.02
C HIS A 430 -7.41 10.30 1.12
N TRP A 431 -8.62 10.34 0.57
CA TRP A 431 -9.13 11.44 -0.21
C TRP A 431 -9.84 12.46 0.67
N TYR A 432 -9.83 13.72 0.22
CA TYR A 432 -10.54 14.80 0.87
C TYR A 432 -11.18 15.70 -0.18
N TRP A 433 -12.31 16.31 0.16
CA TRP A 433 -13.04 17.21 -0.72
C TRP A 433 -12.37 18.56 -0.88
N GLY A 434 -11.95 19.16 0.22
CA GLY A 434 -11.32 20.46 0.16
C GLY A 434 -10.56 20.81 1.40
N GLN A 435 -9.84 21.92 1.33
CA GLN A 435 -9.01 22.40 2.43
C GLN A 435 -9.18 23.89 2.61
N THR A 436 -9.08 24.32 3.86
CA THR A 436 -9.00 25.71 4.28
C THR A 436 -7.86 25.86 5.27
N TYR A 437 -7.17 26.99 5.25
CA TYR A 437 -6.00 27.20 6.10
C TYR A 437 -5.71 28.66 6.35
N VAL A 438 -4.96 28.89 7.42
CA VAL A 438 -4.37 30.20 7.74
C VAL A 438 -3.09 30.36 6.92
N LEU A 439 -3.03 31.36 6.05
CA LEU A 439 -1.81 31.71 5.33
C LEU A 439 -0.78 32.28 6.31
N ARG A 440 0.51 32.06 6.02
CA ARG A 440 1.63 32.63 6.79
C ARG A 440 1.61 34.17 6.86
N SER A 441 0.86 34.84 5.98
CA SER A 441 0.59 36.28 6.03
C SER A 441 -0.44 36.69 7.10
N GLY A 442 -1.03 35.74 7.82
CA GLY A 442 -2.21 35.92 8.68
C GLY A 442 -3.53 36.02 7.91
N SER A 443 -3.52 35.84 6.59
CA SER A 443 -4.74 35.86 5.76
C SER A 443 -5.45 34.51 5.85
N VAL A 444 -6.77 34.53 6.02
CA VAL A 444 -7.56 33.29 6.11
C VAL A 444 -8.25 33.04 4.77
N LEU A 445 -8.23 31.79 4.31
CA LEU A 445 -9.05 31.34 3.19
C LEU A 445 -10.34 30.70 3.71
N THR A 446 -11.44 30.84 2.98
CA THR A 446 -12.67 30.10 3.24
C THR A 446 -12.82 29.04 2.16
N TYR A 447 -13.02 27.78 2.56
CA TYR A 447 -13.42 26.74 1.62
C TYR A 447 -14.94 26.75 1.46
N THR A 448 -15.43 26.73 0.21
CA THR A 448 -16.87 26.66 -0.09
C THR A 448 -17.16 25.44 -0.93
N ALA A 449 -18.03 24.56 -0.43
CA ALA A 449 -18.54 23.38 -1.09
C ALA A 449 -20.00 23.59 -1.56
N PRO A 450 -20.31 23.48 -2.86
CA PRO A 450 -21.69 23.48 -3.33
C PRO A 450 -22.36 22.13 -3.05
N PHE A 451 -23.65 22.15 -2.70
CA PHE A 451 -24.46 20.93 -2.54
C PHE A 451 -25.93 21.18 -2.91
N THR A 452 -26.72 20.12 -3.11
CA THR A 452 -28.09 20.23 -3.62
C THR A 452 -29.13 19.56 -2.73
N VAL A 453 -30.07 20.33 -2.17
CA VAL A 453 -31.08 19.82 -1.26
C VAL A 453 -32.41 19.60 -1.99
N GLU A 454 -32.99 18.42 -1.84
CA GLU A 454 -34.25 18.08 -2.50
C GLU A 454 -35.44 18.41 -1.59
N GLN A 455 -36.28 19.35 -2.02
CA GLN A 455 -37.60 19.63 -1.41
C GLN A 455 -37.60 19.76 0.13
N PRO A 456 -36.74 20.61 0.73
CA PRO A 456 -36.79 20.88 2.16
C PRO A 456 -38.11 21.57 2.52
N LEU A 457 -38.70 21.22 3.66
CA LEU A 457 -39.80 22.00 4.25
C LEU A 457 -39.32 23.43 4.62
N PRO A 458 -40.22 24.43 4.59
CA PRO A 458 -39.87 25.82 4.85
C PRO A 458 -39.54 26.13 6.32
N ALA A 459 -39.84 25.20 7.24
CA ALA A 459 -39.54 25.32 8.67
C ALA A 459 -39.18 23.95 9.24
N GLY A 460 -38.33 23.93 10.25
CA GLY A 460 -37.89 22.71 10.93
C GLY A 460 -36.47 22.86 11.46
N THR A 461 -35.93 21.76 11.96
CA THR A 461 -34.51 21.68 12.37
C THR A 461 -33.78 20.77 11.40
N ALA A 462 -32.69 21.28 10.84
CA ALA A 462 -31.74 20.49 10.08
C ALA A 462 -30.49 20.23 10.92
N SER A 463 -29.77 19.16 10.60
CA SER A 463 -28.48 18.84 11.20
C SER A 463 -27.45 18.52 10.12
N LEU A 464 -26.23 18.99 10.33
CA LEU A 464 -25.07 18.61 9.54
C LEU A 464 -24.12 17.82 10.43
N ASN A 465 -23.74 16.62 10.01
CA ASN A 465 -22.61 15.90 10.57
C ASN A 465 -21.41 16.08 9.63
N LEU A 466 -20.34 16.72 10.10
CA LEU A 466 -19.16 17.04 9.31
C LEU A 466 -18.01 16.11 9.69
N GLU A 467 -17.33 15.56 8.70
CA GLU A 467 -16.07 14.85 8.89
C GLU A 467 -14.93 15.78 8.47
N LEU A 468 -14.21 16.29 9.47
CA LEU A 468 -13.10 17.23 9.30
C LEU A 468 -11.77 16.56 9.68
N TRP A 469 -10.68 17.02 9.10
CA TRP A 469 -9.34 16.64 9.55
C TRP A 469 -8.49 17.89 9.76
N GLY A 470 -7.93 18.06 10.96
CA GLY A 470 -7.06 19.19 11.30
C GLY A 470 -5.59 18.80 11.25
N VAL A 471 -4.71 19.71 10.82
CA VAL A 471 -3.26 19.61 11.07
C VAL A 471 -2.70 20.96 11.51
N SER A 472 -1.98 20.94 12.63
CA SER A 472 -1.24 22.07 13.19
C SER A 472 0.23 21.66 13.42
N TYR A 473 1.15 22.64 13.41
CA TYR A 473 2.57 22.41 13.76
C TYR A 473 2.83 22.53 15.26
N ASP A 474 2.06 23.37 15.97
CA ASP A 474 2.28 23.67 17.37
C ASP A 474 1.35 22.84 18.25
N THR A 475 1.74 21.58 18.45
CA THR A 475 0.95 20.61 19.23
C THR A 475 0.87 20.92 20.73
N ARG A 476 1.49 22.01 21.19
CA ARG A 476 1.40 22.49 22.59
C ARG A 476 0.17 23.38 22.82
N VAL A 477 -0.42 23.89 21.73
CA VAL A 477 -1.69 24.61 21.76
C VAL A 477 -2.81 23.58 21.91
N ASN A 478 -3.80 23.86 22.76
CA ASN A 478 -4.97 22.98 22.95
C ASN A 478 -6.20 23.82 23.34
N PRO A 479 -7.28 23.81 22.55
CA PRO A 479 -7.39 23.18 21.22
C PRO A 479 -6.48 23.88 20.20
N ASP A 480 -5.82 23.13 19.33
CA ASP A 480 -5.00 23.65 18.21
C ASP A 480 -5.78 23.82 16.90
N HIS A 481 -7.09 23.53 16.92
CA HIS A 481 -7.99 23.70 15.79
C HIS A 481 -9.27 24.45 16.11
N HIS A 482 -9.69 25.31 15.18
CA HIS A 482 -10.97 26.02 15.23
C HIS A 482 -11.54 26.26 13.82
N SER A 483 -12.76 25.79 13.59
CA SER A 483 -13.49 26.02 12.34
C SER A 483 -14.90 26.55 12.58
N ARG A 484 -15.27 27.56 11.81
CA ARG A 484 -16.64 28.08 11.71
C ARG A 484 -17.31 27.57 10.45
N VAL A 485 -18.54 27.13 10.60
CA VAL A 485 -19.33 26.48 9.56
C VAL A 485 -20.52 27.35 9.18
N PHE A 486 -20.68 27.58 7.89
CA PHE A 486 -21.76 28.40 7.34
C PHE A 486 -22.59 27.62 6.33
N VAL A 487 -23.91 27.76 6.40
CA VAL A 487 -24.86 27.28 5.38
C VAL A 487 -25.53 28.49 4.76
N ASN A 488 -25.41 28.65 3.44
CA ASN A 488 -25.96 29.79 2.70
C ASN A 488 -25.63 31.14 3.38
N GLN A 489 -24.36 31.31 3.76
CA GLN A 489 -23.78 32.49 4.44
C GLN A 489 -24.18 32.70 5.91
N ALA A 490 -25.10 31.90 6.47
CA ALA A 490 -25.45 31.95 7.89
C ALA A 490 -24.53 31.04 8.71
N LEU A 491 -23.99 31.54 9.82
CA LEU A 491 -23.18 30.76 10.75
C LEU A 491 -24.07 29.71 11.45
N VAL A 492 -23.72 28.44 11.29
CA VAL A 492 -24.45 27.30 11.88
C VAL A 492 -23.61 26.49 12.85
N GLY A 493 -22.29 26.66 12.86
CA GLY A 493 -21.36 25.93 13.73
C GLY A 493 -20.09 26.71 14.06
N ASP A 494 -19.57 26.48 15.26
CA ASP A 494 -18.31 27.02 15.79
C ASP A 494 -17.64 25.86 16.57
N VAL A 495 -16.64 25.24 15.96
CA VAL A 495 -16.14 23.89 16.31
C VAL A 495 -14.65 23.96 16.64
N TYR A 496 -14.25 23.31 17.74
CA TYR A 496 -12.87 23.21 18.19
C TYR A 496 -12.48 21.75 18.42
N TRP A 497 -11.25 21.41 18.07
CA TRP A 497 -10.67 20.11 18.40
C TRP A 497 -9.16 20.23 18.60
N ASP A 498 -8.55 19.15 19.05
CA ASP A 498 -7.12 19.08 19.36
C ASP A 498 -6.48 17.91 18.63
N GLY A 499 -5.31 18.15 18.02
CA GLY A 499 -4.48 17.17 17.37
C GLY A 499 -4.84 16.83 15.92
N ALA A 500 -3.90 16.12 15.28
CA ALA A 500 -4.03 15.66 13.90
C ALA A 500 -4.87 14.38 13.79
N VAL A 501 -6.18 14.54 13.98
CA VAL A 501 -7.15 13.44 13.99
C VAL A 501 -8.38 13.78 13.15
N GLN A 502 -9.10 12.75 12.73
CA GLN A 502 -10.44 12.90 12.17
C GLN A 502 -11.38 13.39 13.28
N HIS A 503 -12.06 14.49 13.00
CA HIS A 503 -12.99 15.14 13.90
C HIS A 503 -14.39 15.15 13.29
N SER A 504 -15.29 14.37 13.91
CA SER A 504 -16.71 14.35 13.57
C SER A 504 -17.44 15.42 14.39
N ALA A 505 -18.11 16.35 13.71
CA ALA A 505 -18.82 17.47 14.34
C ALA A 505 -20.26 17.56 13.86
N THR A 506 -21.20 17.37 14.79
CA THR A 506 -22.63 17.56 14.52
C THR A 506 -23.10 18.94 14.93
N VAL A 507 -23.70 19.68 13.98
CA VAL A 507 -24.31 20.99 14.23
C VAL A 507 -25.79 20.96 13.84
N THR A 508 -26.63 21.70 14.56
CA THR A 508 -28.08 21.82 14.29
C THR A 508 -28.44 23.27 14.00
N PHE A 509 -29.30 23.51 13.01
CA PHE A 509 -29.67 24.85 12.60
C PHE A 509 -31.12 24.91 12.10
N ASP A 510 -31.64 26.13 11.97
CA ASP A 510 -32.97 26.36 11.41
C ASP A 510 -32.96 25.95 9.93
N GLN A 511 -33.81 24.97 9.61
CA GLN A 511 -33.95 24.45 8.25
C GLN A 511 -34.39 25.52 7.24
N ALA A 512 -35.00 26.63 7.68
CA ALA A 512 -35.33 27.76 6.82
C ALA A 512 -34.12 28.37 6.08
N LEU A 513 -32.89 28.04 6.52
CA LEU A 513 -31.66 28.40 5.83
C LEU A 513 -31.45 27.59 4.53
N LEU A 514 -32.04 26.40 4.39
CA LEU A 514 -31.91 25.56 3.20
C LEU A 514 -32.83 26.04 2.06
N ARG A 515 -32.35 25.89 0.83
CA ARG A 515 -33.09 26.20 -0.39
C ARG A 515 -33.35 24.92 -1.18
N PRO A 516 -34.51 24.72 -1.81
CA PRO A 516 -34.68 23.67 -2.81
C PRO A 516 -33.65 23.86 -3.94
N GLY A 517 -32.91 22.80 -4.29
CA GLY A 517 -31.83 22.86 -5.27
C GLY A 517 -30.51 23.33 -4.64
N ALA A 518 -29.84 24.30 -5.26
CA ALA A 518 -28.47 24.66 -4.92
C ALA A 518 -28.34 25.37 -3.55
N ASN A 519 -27.36 24.91 -2.77
CA ASN A 519 -26.94 25.44 -1.48
C ASN A 519 -25.40 25.49 -1.41
N THR A 520 -24.88 26.18 -0.39
CA THR A 520 -23.43 26.27 -0.14
C THR A 520 -23.10 25.98 1.32
N LEU A 521 -22.14 25.08 1.53
CA LEU A 521 -21.47 24.88 2.81
C LEU A 521 -20.14 25.64 2.75
N ALA A 522 -19.83 26.46 3.75
CA ALA A 522 -18.53 27.10 3.83
C ALA A 522 -17.86 26.84 5.18
N ILE A 523 -16.57 26.52 5.14
CA ILE A 523 -15.73 26.27 6.31
C ILE A 523 -14.65 27.35 6.34
N TYR A 524 -14.54 28.01 7.48
CA TYR A 524 -13.63 29.12 7.73
C TYR A 524 -12.80 28.84 8.97
N VAL A 525 -11.48 28.99 8.86
CA VAL A 525 -10.53 28.74 9.96
C VAL A 525 -10.00 30.08 10.49
N PRO A 526 -10.51 30.62 11.61
CA PRO A 526 -10.21 31.99 12.02
C PRO A 526 -8.73 32.25 12.37
N GLY A 527 -7.97 31.21 12.71
CA GLY A 527 -6.57 31.32 13.11
C GLY A 527 -6.35 32.00 14.47
N ASP A 528 -7.33 31.91 15.37
CA ASP A 528 -7.36 32.55 16.69
C ASP A 528 -6.98 31.61 17.84
N VAL A 529 -6.72 30.33 17.56
CA VAL A 529 -6.22 29.35 18.54
C VAL A 529 -4.76 29.59 18.94
N GLY A 530 -4.01 30.33 18.12
CA GLY A 530 -2.61 30.66 18.39
C GLY A 530 -1.60 29.59 17.98
N ALA A 531 -2.03 28.57 17.22
CA ALA A 531 -1.16 27.59 16.57
C ALA A 531 -0.24 28.26 15.53
N LYS A 532 1.03 27.86 15.52
CA LYS A 532 2.07 28.48 14.69
C LYS A 532 2.93 27.46 13.97
N ASP A 533 3.40 27.84 12.79
CA ASP A 533 4.43 27.12 12.06
C ASP A 533 5.82 27.32 12.68
N PHE A 534 6.77 26.61 12.08
CA PHE A 534 8.19 26.67 12.38
C PHE A 534 8.84 28.06 12.32
N ASN A 535 8.28 28.96 11.51
CA ASN A 535 8.74 30.34 11.41
C ASN A 535 8.00 31.26 12.40
N ASN A 536 7.33 30.67 13.41
CA ASN A 536 6.52 31.36 14.41
C ASN A 536 5.41 32.23 13.76
N GLN A 537 4.89 31.81 12.60
CA GLN A 537 3.76 32.43 11.92
C GLN A 537 2.47 31.63 12.18
N PRO A 538 1.28 32.26 12.21
CA PRO A 538 0.02 31.53 12.34
C PRO A 538 -0.13 30.45 11.26
N TRP A 539 -0.43 29.23 11.67
CA TRP A 539 -0.63 28.13 10.75
C TRP A 539 -1.53 27.04 11.33
N GLU A 540 -2.57 26.73 10.57
CA GLU A 540 -3.56 25.70 10.85
C GLU A 540 -4.18 25.32 9.50
N VAL A 541 -4.41 24.02 9.28
CA VAL A 541 -5.14 23.51 8.11
C VAL A 541 -6.30 22.65 8.58
N THR A 542 -7.44 22.81 7.92
CA THR A 542 -8.60 21.93 8.05
C THR A 542 -9.00 21.42 6.68
N TRP A 543 -9.06 20.11 6.53
CA TRP A 543 -9.69 19.45 5.40
C TRP A 543 -11.15 19.09 5.71
N LEU A 544 -12.02 19.24 4.72
CA LEU A 544 -13.34 18.62 4.70
C LEU A 544 -13.20 17.29 3.98
N ASN A 545 -13.53 16.20 4.66
CA ASN A 545 -13.70 14.91 4.01
C ASN A 545 -15.09 14.85 3.37
N SER A 546 -16.11 14.72 4.21
CA SER A 546 -17.51 14.60 3.80
C SER A 546 -18.44 15.26 4.82
N PHE A 547 -19.73 15.33 4.48
CA PHE A 547 -20.75 15.67 5.46
C PHE A 547 -22.09 15.01 5.14
N ASP A 548 -22.84 14.68 6.20
CA ASP A 548 -24.23 14.23 6.12
C ASP A 548 -25.18 15.36 6.50
N LEU A 549 -26.17 15.63 5.67
CA LEU A 549 -27.28 16.52 5.97
C LEU A 549 -28.53 15.71 6.33
N VAL A 550 -29.07 15.96 7.52
CA VAL A 550 -30.38 15.47 7.95
C VAL A 550 -31.37 16.63 7.99
N TYR A 551 -32.49 16.52 7.28
CA TYR A 551 -33.51 17.58 7.22
C TYR A 551 -34.91 17.00 6.98
N GLN A 552 -35.96 17.77 7.29
CA GLN A 552 -37.34 17.40 6.97
C GLN A 552 -37.63 17.65 5.49
N ARG A 553 -37.81 16.57 4.74
CA ARG A 553 -38.07 16.59 3.30
C ARG A 553 -39.54 16.28 3.03
N ALA A 554 -40.14 17.02 2.09
CA ALA A 554 -41.47 16.71 1.59
C ALA A 554 -41.47 15.39 0.80
N PHE A 555 -42.58 14.64 0.84
CA PHE A 555 -42.81 13.45 0.01
C PHE A 555 -43.03 13.81 -1.47
N ARG A 556 -42.00 14.35 -2.11
CA ARG A 556 -42.05 14.80 -3.50
C ARG A 556 -40.88 14.23 -4.30
N ALA A 557 -41.22 13.55 -5.39
CA ALA A 557 -40.28 12.94 -6.30
C ALA A 557 -39.44 14.01 -7.05
N VAL A 558 -38.20 13.65 -7.34
CA VAL A 558 -37.28 14.43 -8.18
C VAL A 558 -36.79 13.49 -9.28
N GLY A 559 -37.01 13.86 -10.55
CA GLY A 559 -36.68 13.01 -11.69
C GLY A 559 -37.40 11.66 -11.67
N ASP A 560 -38.68 11.66 -11.29
CA ASP A 560 -39.54 10.46 -11.13
C ASP A 560 -38.96 9.38 -10.20
N ARG A 561 -38.22 9.82 -9.16
CA ARG A 561 -37.68 8.95 -8.12
C ARG A 561 -37.88 9.59 -6.75
N LEU A 562 -38.17 8.76 -5.75
CA LEU A 562 -38.23 9.17 -4.35
C LEU A 562 -37.78 7.99 -3.47
N ARG A 563 -36.66 8.19 -2.75
CA ARG A 563 -36.27 7.33 -1.63
C ARG A 563 -36.66 8.02 -0.34
N PHE A 564 -37.29 7.30 0.58
CA PHE A 564 -37.74 7.88 1.85
C PHE A 564 -37.71 6.87 3.00
N THR A 565 -37.50 7.39 4.22
CA THR A 565 -37.47 6.63 5.47
C THR A 565 -38.47 7.30 6.43
N PRO A 566 -39.75 6.91 6.40
CA PRO A 566 -40.77 7.53 7.25
C PRO A 566 -40.63 7.09 8.72
N ALA A 567 -41.39 7.73 9.60
CA ALA A 567 -41.46 7.31 11.01
C ALA A 567 -42.05 5.89 11.12
N ALA A 568 -41.55 5.12 12.09
CA ALA A 568 -42.03 3.76 12.35
C ALA A 568 -43.46 3.74 12.90
N GLY A 569 -44.18 2.66 12.62
CA GLY A 569 -45.58 2.43 12.99
C GLY A 569 -46.56 2.70 11.84
N PRO A 570 -47.87 2.60 12.11
CA PRO A 570 -48.91 2.80 11.11
C PRO A 570 -48.95 4.25 10.64
N GLY A 571 -48.87 4.46 9.33
CA GLY A 571 -48.84 5.77 8.72
C GLY A 571 -49.43 5.79 7.32
N GLU A 572 -49.93 6.95 6.92
CA GLU A 572 -50.42 7.19 5.56
C GLU A 572 -49.61 8.31 4.91
N PHE A 573 -49.26 8.12 3.64
CA PHE A 573 -48.30 8.93 2.90
C PHE A 573 -48.93 9.38 1.59
N GLU A 574 -48.65 10.62 1.21
CA GLU A 574 -49.01 11.19 -0.09
C GLU A 574 -47.72 11.62 -0.78
N LEU A 575 -47.35 10.90 -1.85
CA LEU A 575 -46.15 11.10 -2.64
C LEU A 575 -46.51 11.83 -3.93
N ASP A 576 -46.00 13.04 -4.13
CA ASP A 576 -46.31 13.86 -5.31
C ASP A 576 -45.12 14.03 -6.27
N GLY A 577 -45.36 14.69 -7.40
CA GLY A 577 -44.31 15.12 -8.32
C GLY A 577 -43.98 14.11 -9.42
N TRP A 578 -44.89 13.18 -9.70
CA TRP A 578 -44.73 12.16 -10.74
C TRP A 578 -45.18 12.68 -12.10
N SER A 579 -44.37 12.42 -13.13
CA SER A 579 -44.68 12.81 -14.51
C SER A 579 -45.77 11.94 -15.16
N ALA A 580 -45.90 10.69 -14.70
CA ALA A 580 -46.81 9.68 -15.23
C ALA A 580 -47.45 8.84 -14.10
N ALA A 581 -48.54 8.13 -14.43
CA ALA A 581 -49.29 7.32 -13.48
C ALA A 581 -48.64 5.94 -13.19
N ASP A 582 -47.61 5.55 -13.92
CA ASP A 582 -46.93 4.26 -13.80
C ASP A 582 -45.89 4.28 -12.67
N VAL A 583 -46.32 4.58 -11.44
CA VAL A 583 -45.44 4.63 -10.27
C VAL A 583 -45.36 3.26 -9.61
N LEU A 584 -44.13 2.78 -9.41
CA LEU A 584 -43.80 1.54 -8.74
C LEU A 584 -43.23 1.87 -7.35
N VAL A 585 -43.66 1.17 -6.31
CA VAL A 585 -43.18 1.38 -4.94
C VAL A 585 -42.65 0.08 -4.36
N TYR A 586 -41.50 0.15 -3.71
CA TYR A 586 -40.83 -0.98 -3.07
C TYR A 586 -40.46 -0.63 -1.63
N ASP A 587 -40.64 -1.58 -0.73
CA ASP A 587 -39.97 -1.62 0.57
C ASP A 587 -38.56 -2.20 0.33
N VAL A 588 -37.55 -1.38 0.59
CA VAL A 588 -36.11 -1.70 0.42
C VAL A 588 -35.38 -1.69 1.76
N SER A 589 -36.12 -1.88 2.86
CA SER A 589 -35.55 -1.95 4.22
C SER A 589 -34.54 -3.08 4.36
N ASP A 590 -34.88 -4.25 3.81
CA ASP A 590 -33.91 -5.32 3.51
C ASP A 590 -33.52 -5.23 2.03
N PRO A 591 -32.28 -4.81 1.71
CA PRO A 591 -31.83 -4.66 0.34
C PRO A 591 -31.67 -5.98 -0.41
N LEU A 592 -31.52 -7.11 0.30
CA LEU A 592 -31.45 -8.45 -0.28
C LEU A 592 -32.84 -9.07 -0.46
N ALA A 593 -33.85 -8.50 0.19
CA ALA A 593 -35.22 -8.98 0.16
C ALA A 593 -36.26 -7.86 -0.03
N PRO A 594 -36.12 -7.01 -1.06
CA PRO A 594 -37.10 -5.97 -1.31
C PRO A 594 -38.49 -6.56 -1.53
N ALA A 595 -39.53 -5.83 -1.11
CA ALA A 595 -40.92 -6.20 -1.30
C ALA A 595 -41.63 -5.20 -2.19
N ARG A 596 -42.40 -5.69 -3.17
CA ARG A 596 -43.23 -4.87 -4.04
C ARG A 596 -44.48 -4.41 -3.28
N LEU A 597 -44.70 -3.11 -3.24
CA LEU A 597 -45.90 -2.52 -2.64
C LEU A 597 -46.96 -2.30 -3.72
N THR A 598 -48.16 -2.84 -3.48
CA THR A 598 -49.27 -2.87 -4.43
C THR A 598 -50.48 -2.12 -3.89
N SER A 599 -51.47 -1.84 -4.74
CA SER A 599 -52.75 -1.23 -4.34
C SER A 599 -52.65 0.20 -3.81
N ALA A 600 -51.53 0.90 -4.01
CA ALA A 600 -51.47 2.34 -3.78
C ALA A 600 -52.45 3.07 -4.72
N GLU A 601 -53.09 4.12 -4.22
CA GLU A 601 -54.03 4.90 -5.01
C GLU A 601 -53.29 6.00 -5.76
N ILE A 602 -53.37 5.99 -7.09
CA ILE A 602 -52.79 7.03 -7.93
C ILE A 602 -53.88 8.00 -8.35
N THR A 603 -53.65 9.29 -8.11
CA THR A 603 -54.58 10.37 -8.44
C THR A 603 -53.86 11.46 -9.23
N GLY A 604 -54.63 12.42 -9.77
CA GLY A 604 -54.08 13.57 -10.50
C GLY A 604 -54.23 13.47 -12.02
N THR A 605 -53.51 14.34 -12.72
CA THR A 605 -53.54 14.49 -14.18
C THR A 605 -52.13 14.46 -14.77
N ALA A 606 -52.01 14.30 -16.09
CA ALA A 606 -50.72 14.24 -16.78
C ALA A 606 -49.73 15.34 -16.33
N GLY A 607 -48.54 14.93 -15.86
CA GLY A 607 -47.50 15.83 -15.35
C GLY A 607 -47.65 16.29 -13.89
N ALA A 608 -48.70 15.85 -13.19
CA ALA A 608 -48.95 16.16 -11.79
C ALA A 608 -49.72 15.00 -11.12
N PHE A 609 -49.16 13.80 -11.18
CA PHE A 609 -49.71 12.65 -10.47
C PHE A 609 -49.24 12.64 -9.01
N GLY A 610 -50.11 12.16 -8.13
CA GLY A 610 -49.86 11.87 -6.73
C GLY A 610 -50.16 10.40 -6.43
N LEU A 611 -49.47 9.83 -5.46
CA LEU A 611 -49.64 8.45 -4.99
C LEU A 611 -49.94 8.47 -3.50
N ARG A 612 -51.06 7.87 -3.11
CA ARG A 612 -51.46 7.71 -1.71
C ARG A 612 -51.30 6.25 -1.28
N MET A 613 -50.69 6.03 -0.13
CA MET A 613 -50.49 4.69 0.42
C MET A 613 -50.54 4.69 1.95
N HIS A 614 -50.97 3.57 2.53
CA HIS A 614 -50.92 3.31 3.97
C HIS A 614 -50.08 2.08 4.26
N ASP A 615 -49.19 2.14 5.26
CA ASP A 615 -48.36 1.01 5.67
C ASP A 615 -48.08 1.02 7.18
N ASP A 616 -47.72 -0.14 7.72
CA ASP A 616 -47.17 -0.28 9.08
C ASP A 616 -45.65 -0.35 9.01
N VAL A 617 -45.01 0.81 9.16
CA VAL A 617 -43.59 0.99 8.84
C VAL A 617 -42.72 0.34 9.92
N PRO A 618 -41.80 -0.59 9.58
CA PRO A 618 -40.87 -1.14 10.55
C PRO A 618 -39.88 -0.08 11.04
N ALA A 619 -39.24 -0.31 12.19
CA ALA A 619 -38.16 0.56 12.66
C ALA A 619 -37.03 0.62 11.61
N GLY A 620 -36.66 1.83 11.18
CA GLY A 620 -35.67 2.04 10.11
C GLY A 620 -36.17 1.71 8.70
N GLY A 621 -37.50 1.57 8.51
CA GLY A 621 -38.07 1.19 7.23
C GLY A 621 -37.73 2.16 6.09
N ALA A 622 -37.21 1.63 4.99
CA ALA A 622 -36.76 2.40 3.83
C ALA A 622 -37.56 2.01 2.58
N TYR A 623 -38.01 3.01 1.83
CA TYR A 623 -38.89 2.84 0.67
C TYR A 623 -38.28 3.49 -0.56
N TYR A 624 -38.56 2.90 -1.73
CA TYR A 624 -38.14 3.42 -3.03
C TYR A 624 -39.33 3.44 -3.98
N ALA A 625 -39.76 4.64 -4.36
CA ALA A 625 -40.78 4.87 -5.36
C ALA A 625 -40.15 5.40 -6.66
N VAL A 626 -40.60 4.89 -7.81
CA VAL A 626 -40.01 5.18 -9.12
C VAL A 626 -41.05 5.10 -10.23
N GLY A 627 -41.06 6.09 -11.13
CA GLY A 627 -41.86 6.01 -12.36
C GLY A 627 -41.29 4.97 -13.33
N GLY A 628 -42.14 4.28 -14.11
CA GLY A 628 -41.70 3.19 -14.99
C GLY A 628 -40.63 3.61 -16.00
N ALA A 629 -40.72 4.82 -16.56
CA ALA A 629 -39.71 5.38 -17.45
C ALA A 629 -38.39 5.76 -16.76
N ALA A 630 -38.38 5.86 -15.42
CA ALA A 630 -37.22 6.19 -14.59
C ALA A 630 -36.56 4.96 -13.94
N LEU A 631 -36.97 3.75 -14.30
CA LEU A 631 -36.24 2.53 -13.95
C LEU A 631 -34.81 2.59 -14.49
N ARG A 632 -33.84 2.06 -13.72
CA ARG A 632 -32.44 2.01 -14.14
C ARG A 632 -32.20 0.83 -15.07
N ARG A 633 -31.20 0.97 -15.94
CA ARG A 633 -30.63 -0.13 -16.72
C ARG A 633 -29.22 -0.43 -16.20
N PRO A 634 -28.77 -1.69 -16.22
CA PRO A 634 -27.40 -2.02 -15.86
C PRO A 634 -26.41 -1.35 -16.82
N LEU A 635 -25.15 -1.20 -16.37
CA LEU A 635 -24.07 -0.70 -17.23
C LEU A 635 -23.69 -1.75 -18.29
N SER A 636 -23.63 -3.02 -17.88
CA SER A 636 -23.42 -4.15 -18.78
C SER A 636 -24.03 -5.43 -18.22
N VAL A 637 -24.30 -6.38 -19.13
CA VAL A 637 -24.63 -7.77 -18.82
C VAL A 637 -23.75 -8.65 -19.71
N SER A 638 -22.95 -9.54 -19.12
CA SER A 638 -22.04 -10.41 -19.87
C SER A 638 -22.00 -11.82 -19.30
N ALA A 639 -21.97 -12.83 -20.18
CA ALA A 639 -21.76 -14.21 -19.77
C ALA A 639 -20.35 -14.39 -19.17
N ASP A 640 -20.26 -15.24 -18.16
CA ASP A 640 -19.05 -15.63 -17.46
C ASP A 640 -19.06 -17.14 -17.24
N ALA A 641 -17.98 -17.80 -17.62
CA ALA A 641 -17.79 -19.22 -17.35
C ALA A 641 -16.73 -19.33 -16.25
N PRO A 642 -17.09 -19.80 -15.03
CA PRO A 642 -16.14 -19.90 -13.94
C PRO A 642 -14.86 -20.63 -14.35
N SER A 643 -13.71 -20.03 -14.01
CA SER A 643 -12.39 -20.54 -14.37
C SER A 643 -11.94 -21.72 -13.50
N GLY A 644 -12.66 -21.98 -12.41
CA GLY A 644 -12.47 -23.13 -11.54
C GLY A 644 -11.20 -23.00 -10.69
N LEU A 645 -10.85 -21.78 -10.28
CA LEU A 645 -9.67 -21.48 -9.47
C LEU A 645 -9.73 -22.19 -8.11
N HIS A 646 -10.94 -22.50 -7.63
CA HIS A 646 -11.20 -23.33 -6.44
C HIS A 646 -11.00 -24.84 -6.62
N SER A 647 -10.68 -25.34 -7.82
CA SER A 647 -10.66 -26.80 -8.06
C SER A 647 -9.59 -27.26 -9.05
N LEU A 648 -8.58 -26.42 -9.33
CA LEU A 648 -7.53 -26.72 -10.30
C LEU A 648 -6.73 -27.98 -9.95
N ALA A 649 -7.17 -29.11 -10.51
CA ALA A 649 -6.67 -30.46 -10.24
C ALA A 649 -5.19 -30.71 -10.60
N LYS A 650 -4.50 -29.72 -11.18
CA LYS A 650 -3.11 -29.86 -11.67
C LYS A 650 -2.09 -28.97 -10.94
N GLY A 651 -2.51 -28.13 -9.98
CA GLY A 651 -1.63 -27.20 -9.23
C GLY A 651 -0.79 -26.27 -10.13
N ALA A 652 0.16 -25.54 -9.54
CA ALA A 652 1.12 -24.68 -10.26
C ALA A 652 2.38 -24.42 -9.42
N ASP A 653 3.49 -24.12 -10.10
CA ASP A 653 4.73 -23.62 -9.51
C ASP A 653 4.90 -22.12 -9.77
N TYR A 654 4.37 -21.64 -10.89
CA TYR A 654 4.48 -20.26 -11.36
C TYR A 654 3.10 -19.74 -11.78
N LEU A 655 2.62 -18.70 -11.11
CA LEU A 655 1.38 -18.00 -11.45
C LEU A 655 1.73 -16.73 -12.24
N ILE A 656 1.18 -16.59 -13.44
CA ILE A 656 1.20 -15.34 -14.20
C ILE A 656 -0.22 -14.77 -14.11
N ILE A 657 -0.40 -13.72 -13.32
CA ILE A 657 -1.68 -13.04 -13.13
C ILE A 657 -1.64 -11.77 -13.98
N SER A 658 -2.57 -11.64 -14.91
CA SER A 658 -2.56 -10.56 -15.89
C SER A 658 -3.96 -10.08 -16.25
N HIS A 659 -4.07 -8.82 -16.64
CA HIS A 659 -5.30 -8.33 -17.26
C HIS A 659 -5.47 -8.95 -18.67
N ALA A 660 -6.72 -9.17 -19.09
CA ALA A 660 -7.08 -9.76 -20.39
C ALA A 660 -6.30 -9.16 -21.59
N ASP A 661 -6.09 -7.85 -21.58
CA ASP A 661 -5.37 -7.11 -22.64
C ASP A 661 -3.92 -7.57 -22.88
N PHE A 662 -3.31 -8.23 -21.88
CA PHE A 662 -1.91 -8.67 -21.89
C PHE A 662 -1.75 -10.19 -21.86
N LEU A 663 -2.83 -10.93 -21.56
CA LEU A 663 -2.78 -12.37 -21.35
C LEU A 663 -2.30 -13.14 -22.59
N SER A 664 -2.66 -12.67 -23.79
CA SER A 664 -2.17 -13.25 -25.05
C SER A 664 -0.66 -13.06 -25.27
N GLY A 665 -0.07 -12.03 -24.65
CA GLY A 665 1.33 -11.67 -24.77
C GLY A 665 2.29 -12.50 -23.92
N VAL A 666 1.81 -13.11 -22.84
CA VAL A 666 2.67 -13.80 -21.87
C VAL A 666 3.01 -15.25 -22.25
N ASP A 667 2.37 -15.79 -23.30
CA ASP A 667 2.54 -17.19 -23.72
C ASP A 667 4.02 -17.56 -23.99
N ALA A 668 4.79 -16.65 -24.61
CA ALA A 668 6.22 -16.87 -24.86
C ALA A 668 7.02 -17.08 -23.56
N LEU A 669 6.75 -16.27 -22.52
CA LEU A 669 7.38 -16.44 -21.22
C LEU A 669 6.88 -17.69 -20.51
N ALA A 670 5.57 -17.97 -20.58
CA ALA A 670 5.00 -19.16 -19.97
C ALA A 670 5.58 -20.45 -20.57
N GLN A 671 5.70 -20.53 -21.89
CA GLN A 671 6.36 -21.64 -22.59
C GLN A 671 7.84 -21.75 -22.21
N PHE A 672 8.55 -20.62 -22.09
CA PHE A 672 9.94 -20.61 -21.66
C PHE A 672 10.11 -21.20 -20.24
N ARG A 673 9.26 -20.78 -19.28
CA ARG A 673 9.22 -21.31 -17.91
C ARG A 673 8.80 -22.79 -17.85
N ARG A 674 7.83 -23.21 -18.68
CA ARG A 674 7.48 -24.63 -18.85
C ARG A 674 8.66 -25.45 -19.38
N GLY A 675 9.45 -24.89 -20.30
CA GLY A 675 10.69 -25.50 -20.81
C GLY A 675 11.75 -25.70 -19.72
N GLN A 676 11.71 -24.91 -18.64
CA GLN A 676 12.53 -25.06 -17.44
C GLN A 676 11.94 -26.05 -16.42
N GLY A 677 10.83 -26.72 -16.75
CA GLY A 677 10.19 -27.74 -15.92
C GLY A 677 9.11 -27.22 -14.96
N LEU A 678 8.74 -25.94 -15.03
CA LEU A 678 7.73 -25.35 -14.14
C LEU A 678 6.30 -25.60 -14.63
N ARG A 679 5.37 -25.89 -13.70
CA ARG A 679 3.93 -25.88 -13.96
C ARG A 679 3.45 -24.43 -13.95
N VAL A 680 3.29 -23.84 -15.14
CA VAL A 680 2.85 -22.45 -15.28
C VAL A 680 1.33 -22.35 -15.48
N ARG A 681 0.71 -21.38 -14.81
CA ARG A 681 -0.68 -20.96 -15.04
C ARG A 681 -0.74 -19.48 -15.38
N GLU A 682 -1.30 -19.18 -16.54
CA GLU A 682 -1.74 -17.85 -16.96
C GLU A 682 -3.19 -17.68 -16.49
N ILE A 683 -3.45 -16.60 -15.75
CA ILE A 683 -4.73 -16.35 -15.09
C ILE A 683 -5.14 -14.91 -15.42
N ASP A 684 -6.37 -14.74 -15.92
CA ASP A 684 -6.97 -13.43 -16.02
C ASP A 684 -7.30 -12.94 -14.60
N VAL A 685 -6.88 -11.73 -14.25
CA VAL A 685 -7.18 -11.13 -12.96
C VAL A 685 -8.70 -10.98 -12.75
N GLN A 686 -9.48 -10.85 -13.82
CA GLN A 686 -10.93 -10.78 -13.70
C GLN A 686 -11.53 -12.08 -13.14
N ASP A 687 -10.99 -13.24 -13.51
CA ASP A 687 -11.43 -14.53 -12.98
C ASP A 687 -11.21 -14.64 -11.47
N ILE A 688 -10.13 -14.01 -10.98
CA ILE A 688 -9.85 -13.91 -9.55
C ILE A 688 -10.93 -13.07 -8.87
N TYR A 689 -11.26 -11.89 -9.39
CA TYR A 689 -12.32 -11.06 -8.82
C TYR A 689 -13.66 -11.81 -8.82
N ASP A 690 -14.00 -12.48 -9.92
CA ASP A 690 -15.27 -13.17 -10.10
C ASP A 690 -15.45 -14.41 -9.17
N GLU A 691 -14.35 -14.98 -8.66
CA GLU A 691 -14.36 -16.14 -7.75
C GLU A 691 -13.96 -15.85 -6.29
N PHE A 692 -13.31 -14.71 -6.00
CA PHE A 692 -12.79 -14.37 -4.66
C PHE A 692 -13.33 -13.08 -4.04
N SER A 693 -13.98 -12.20 -4.81
CA SER A 693 -14.60 -10.96 -4.30
C SER A 693 -16.01 -10.70 -4.82
N GLY A 694 -16.64 -11.71 -5.46
CA GLY A 694 -17.94 -11.54 -6.09
C GLY A 694 -17.92 -10.60 -7.30
N GLY A 695 -16.77 -10.46 -7.96
CA GLY A 695 -16.56 -9.62 -9.14
C GLY A 695 -16.05 -8.20 -8.85
N LEU A 696 -15.81 -7.85 -7.58
CA LEU A 696 -15.29 -6.53 -7.21
C LEU A 696 -13.77 -6.44 -7.43
N LEU A 697 -13.30 -5.38 -8.08
CA LEU A 697 -11.88 -5.09 -8.17
C LEU A 697 -11.35 -4.76 -6.77
N THR A 698 -10.44 -5.59 -6.26
CA THR A 698 -9.75 -5.35 -4.98
C THR A 698 -8.44 -6.13 -4.93
N PRO A 699 -7.35 -5.55 -4.39
CA PRO A 699 -6.11 -6.29 -4.15
C PRO A 699 -6.33 -7.52 -3.26
N HIS A 700 -7.25 -7.46 -2.31
CA HIS A 700 -7.54 -8.57 -1.39
C HIS A 700 -8.00 -9.85 -2.10
N ALA A 701 -8.68 -9.74 -3.25
CA ALA A 701 -9.07 -10.91 -4.04
C ALA A 701 -7.86 -11.67 -4.59
N ILE A 702 -6.83 -10.93 -5.01
CA ILE A 702 -5.57 -11.49 -5.53
C ILE A 702 -4.79 -12.16 -4.41
N GLU A 703 -4.72 -11.52 -3.24
CA GLU A 703 -4.13 -12.08 -2.03
C GLU A 703 -4.84 -13.38 -1.61
N ASP A 704 -6.17 -13.36 -1.52
CA ASP A 704 -6.99 -14.52 -1.14
C ASP A 704 -6.87 -15.66 -2.14
N PHE A 705 -6.78 -15.36 -3.44
CA PHE A 705 -6.51 -16.35 -4.46
C PHE A 705 -5.13 -16.99 -4.29
N ILE A 706 -4.07 -16.19 -4.11
CA ILE A 706 -2.70 -16.70 -3.93
C ILE A 706 -2.62 -17.56 -2.66
N ARG A 707 -3.22 -17.09 -1.57
CA ARG A 707 -3.36 -17.82 -0.30
C ARG A 707 -4.10 -19.14 -0.50
N TYR A 708 -5.25 -19.10 -1.19
CA TYR A 708 -6.02 -20.30 -1.50
C TYR A 708 -5.19 -21.31 -2.31
N ALA A 709 -4.53 -20.86 -3.37
CA ALA A 709 -3.70 -21.71 -4.23
C ALA A 709 -2.53 -22.33 -3.44
N TYR A 710 -1.89 -21.56 -2.54
CA TYR A 710 -0.80 -22.04 -1.70
C TYR A 710 -1.23 -23.19 -0.78
N PHE A 711 -2.38 -23.07 -0.12
CA PHE A 711 -2.84 -24.04 0.87
C PHE A 711 -3.62 -25.21 0.28
N ASN A 712 -4.37 -25.01 -0.81
CA ASN A 712 -5.39 -25.97 -1.26
C ASN A 712 -5.04 -26.68 -2.58
N TRP A 713 -4.17 -26.12 -3.42
CA TRP A 713 -3.84 -26.77 -4.69
C TRP A 713 -2.90 -27.97 -4.52
N PRO A 714 -2.91 -28.93 -5.48
CA PRO A 714 -2.01 -30.07 -5.46
C PRO A 714 -0.53 -29.66 -5.39
N ARG A 715 0.17 -30.20 -4.38
CA ARG A 715 1.60 -29.94 -4.13
C ARG A 715 2.48 -30.32 -5.33
N PRO A 716 3.67 -29.68 -5.50
CA PRO A 716 4.17 -28.56 -4.69
C PRO A 716 3.28 -27.31 -4.80
N ALA A 717 3.26 -26.48 -3.77
CA ALA A 717 2.51 -25.22 -3.85
C ALA A 717 3.24 -24.21 -4.75
N PRO A 718 2.54 -23.18 -5.26
CA PRO A 718 3.16 -22.12 -6.01
C PRO A 718 4.36 -21.49 -5.28
N VAL A 719 5.31 -21.03 -6.08
CA VAL A 719 6.61 -20.51 -5.64
C VAL A 719 6.88 -19.14 -6.23
N TYR A 720 6.37 -18.90 -7.44
CA TYR A 720 6.51 -17.63 -8.15
C TYR A 720 5.15 -17.05 -8.48
N VAL A 721 5.02 -15.75 -8.31
CA VAL A 721 3.90 -14.93 -8.79
C VAL A 721 4.47 -13.82 -9.65
N LEU A 722 3.95 -13.68 -10.87
CA LEU A 722 4.22 -12.56 -11.76
C LEU A 722 2.93 -11.80 -12.03
N LEU A 723 2.88 -10.55 -11.58
CA LEU A 723 1.82 -9.61 -11.92
C LEU A 723 2.18 -8.93 -13.25
N VAL A 724 1.27 -8.93 -14.22
CA VAL A 724 1.48 -8.31 -15.54
C VAL A 724 0.38 -7.29 -15.80
N GLY A 725 0.75 -6.02 -15.66
CA GLY A 725 -0.12 -4.87 -15.75
C GLY A 725 0.29 -3.78 -14.75
N ASP A 726 0.16 -2.52 -15.18
CA ASP A 726 0.42 -1.36 -14.33
C ASP A 726 -0.75 -1.07 -13.35
N GLY A 727 -0.51 -0.19 -12.38
CA GLY A 727 -1.51 0.19 -11.38
C GLY A 727 -1.25 1.56 -10.76
N THR A 728 -2.30 2.21 -10.27
CA THR A 728 -2.24 3.53 -9.61
C THR A 728 -3.01 3.54 -8.30
N TYR A 729 -2.65 4.45 -7.38
CA TYR A 729 -3.45 4.73 -6.17
C TYR A 729 -4.76 5.45 -6.50
N ASP A 730 -4.81 6.13 -7.66
CA ASP A 730 -5.98 6.85 -8.14
C ASP A 730 -6.90 5.92 -8.95
N PHE A 731 -7.46 4.91 -8.29
CA PHE A 731 -8.25 3.84 -8.93
C PHE A 731 -9.45 4.36 -9.73
N LEU A 732 -10.08 5.44 -9.24
CA LEU A 732 -11.27 6.04 -9.83
C LEU A 732 -10.94 7.25 -10.73
N ASN A 733 -9.66 7.48 -11.02
CA ASN A 733 -9.16 8.58 -11.83
C ASN A 733 -9.68 9.96 -11.38
N ARG A 734 -9.73 10.18 -10.06
CA ARG A 734 -10.16 11.40 -9.39
C ARG A 734 -9.26 12.59 -9.73
N GLU A 735 -7.97 12.37 -9.95
CA GLU A 735 -7.02 13.41 -10.39
C GLU A 735 -7.06 13.65 -11.91
N GLY A 736 -7.77 12.82 -12.67
CA GLY A 736 -7.95 12.99 -14.11
C GLY A 736 -6.67 12.73 -14.93
N THR A 737 -5.71 11.97 -14.39
CA THR A 737 -4.46 11.64 -15.07
C THR A 737 -4.67 10.67 -16.26
N GLY A 738 -5.76 9.90 -16.22
CA GLY A 738 -6.05 8.84 -17.19
C GLY A 738 -5.19 7.59 -17.00
N ALA A 739 -4.44 7.48 -15.90
CA ALA A 739 -3.70 6.27 -15.56
C ALA A 739 -4.69 5.13 -15.31
N GLN A 740 -4.46 3.99 -15.96
CA GLN A 740 -5.32 2.83 -15.83
C GLN A 740 -4.76 1.87 -14.78
N THR A 741 -5.64 1.32 -13.96
CA THR A 741 -5.30 0.19 -13.10
C THR A 741 -5.63 -1.11 -13.82
N PHE A 742 -4.60 -1.80 -14.32
CA PHE A 742 -4.73 -3.15 -14.88
C PHE A 742 -4.65 -4.21 -13.78
N ILE A 743 -3.69 -4.04 -12.86
CA ILE A 743 -3.56 -4.85 -11.64
C ILE A 743 -3.36 -3.86 -10.48
N PRO A 744 -4.26 -3.80 -9.47
CA PRO A 744 -4.13 -2.86 -8.37
C PRO A 744 -2.78 -3.02 -7.66
N PRO A 745 -2.08 -1.95 -7.26
CA PRO A 745 -1.05 -2.08 -6.24
C PRO A 745 -1.71 -2.46 -4.91
N TYR A 746 -1.03 -3.26 -4.10
CA TYR A 746 -1.44 -3.41 -2.70
C TYR A 746 -1.02 -2.15 -1.95
N LEU A 747 -1.96 -1.26 -1.61
CA LEU A 747 -1.64 -0.05 -0.85
C LEU A 747 -1.61 -0.36 0.66
N ALA A 748 -0.55 0.07 1.34
CA ALA A 748 -0.43 -0.08 2.79
C ALA A 748 0.42 1.04 3.39
N ASN A 749 0.18 1.34 4.66
CA ASN A 749 1.00 2.26 5.43
C ASN A 749 2.32 1.58 5.84
N VAL A 750 3.33 1.67 4.96
CA VAL A 750 4.63 0.98 5.13
C VAL A 750 5.81 1.95 5.13
N ASP A 751 5.56 3.23 4.89
CA ASP A 751 6.59 4.26 4.92
C ASP A 751 6.28 5.27 6.04
N PRO A 752 7.16 5.44 7.04
CA PRO A 752 6.95 6.40 8.12
C PRO A 752 6.82 7.85 7.64
N VAL A 753 7.25 8.15 6.41
CA VAL A 753 7.23 9.48 5.82
C VAL A 753 6.11 9.65 4.79
N LEU A 754 6.06 8.76 3.81
CA LEU A 754 5.08 8.81 2.73
C LEU A 754 3.72 8.28 3.17
N GLY A 755 3.64 7.50 4.26
CA GLY A 755 2.44 6.82 4.72
C GLY A 755 2.08 5.65 3.82
N GLU A 756 0.90 5.73 3.23
CA GLU A 756 0.38 4.75 2.28
C GLU A 756 1.19 4.75 0.98
N THR A 757 1.76 3.59 0.63
CA THR A 757 2.46 3.36 -0.63
C THR A 757 2.19 1.96 -1.16
N ALA A 758 2.62 1.68 -2.39
CA ALA A 758 2.50 0.34 -2.96
C ALA A 758 3.45 -0.65 -2.25
N ALA A 759 2.86 -1.63 -1.60
CA ALA A 759 3.48 -2.71 -0.84
C ALA A 759 3.11 -4.07 -1.43
N ASP A 760 3.39 -4.27 -2.73
CA ASP A 760 2.99 -5.48 -3.46
C ASP A 760 3.48 -6.79 -2.81
N ASN A 761 4.55 -6.77 -2.01
CA ASN A 761 4.99 -7.94 -1.25
C ASN A 761 3.88 -8.55 -0.38
N ARG A 762 2.87 -7.76 0.02
CA ARG A 762 1.69 -8.21 0.76
C ARG A 762 0.82 -9.21 0.00
N TYR A 763 0.85 -9.24 -1.33
CA TYR A 763 0.17 -10.28 -2.11
C TYR A 763 0.67 -11.70 -1.81
N VAL A 764 1.88 -11.82 -1.29
CA VAL A 764 2.56 -13.11 -1.06
C VAL A 764 2.93 -13.33 0.41
N THR A 765 2.43 -12.51 1.34
CA THR A 765 2.47 -12.78 2.80
C THR A 765 1.28 -13.67 3.16
N VAL A 766 1.46 -14.97 3.01
CA VAL A 766 0.42 -16.01 3.03
C VAL A 766 0.36 -16.75 4.36
N VAL A 767 1.51 -16.97 4.98
CA VAL A 767 1.70 -17.78 6.19
C VAL A 767 2.10 -16.89 7.35
N GLY A 768 1.40 -17.06 8.47
CA GLY A 768 1.67 -16.26 9.67
C GLY A 768 0.99 -14.90 9.61
N ASP A 769 1.02 -14.20 10.74
CA ASP A 769 0.61 -12.80 10.83
C ASP A 769 1.88 -11.94 10.84
N ASP A 770 2.56 -11.89 9.70
CA ASP A 770 3.83 -11.18 9.52
C ASP A 770 3.96 -10.60 8.10
N THR A 771 5.11 -9.97 7.83
CA THR A 771 5.36 -9.21 6.60
C THR A 771 6.32 -9.91 5.64
N LEU A 772 6.65 -11.18 5.89
CA LEU A 772 7.64 -11.93 5.13
C LEU A 772 6.98 -12.64 3.95
N PRO A 773 7.54 -12.51 2.74
CA PRO A 773 6.97 -13.14 1.56
C PRO A 773 7.21 -14.66 1.55
N ASP A 774 6.14 -15.43 1.33
CA ASP A 774 6.16 -16.89 1.18
C ASP A 774 6.36 -17.34 -0.27
N LEU A 775 6.20 -16.43 -1.23
CA LEU A 775 6.43 -16.67 -2.65
C LEU A 775 7.29 -15.55 -3.22
N HIS A 776 8.05 -15.87 -4.26
CA HIS A 776 8.77 -14.88 -5.04
C HIS A 776 7.78 -14.07 -5.88
N LEU A 777 7.71 -12.77 -5.65
CA LEU A 777 6.84 -11.87 -6.40
C LEU A 777 7.65 -11.02 -7.38
N GLY A 778 7.15 -10.89 -8.60
CA GLY A 778 7.58 -9.87 -9.55
C GLY A 778 6.39 -9.17 -10.19
N ARG A 779 6.60 -7.93 -10.65
CA ARG A 779 5.64 -7.18 -11.47
C ARG A 779 6.28 -6.72 -12.77
N LEU A 780 5.57 -6.90 -13.88
CA LEU A 780 5.82 -6.20 -15.15
C LEU A 780 4.80 -5.06 -15.28
N PRO A 781 5.13 -3.83 -14.86
CA PRO A 781 4.24 -2.69 -15.00
C PRO A 781 4.24 -2.25 -16.46
N VAL A 782 3.18 -2.60 -17.19
CA VAL A 782 3.02 -2.34 -18.61
C VAL A 782 1.65 -1.75 -18.88
N ASN A 783 1.61 -0.81 -19.82
CA ASN A 783 0.40 -0.13 -20.28
C ASN A 783 0.03 -0.49 -21.73
N SER A 784 0.85 -1.32 -22.39
CA SER A 784 0.58 -1.79 -23.75
C SER A 784 1.24 -3.14 -24.07
N GLN A 785 0.69 -3.84 -25.06
CA GLN A 785 1.27 -5.09 -25.58
C GLN A 785 2.70 -4.91 -26.10
N SER A 786 3.05 -3.72 -26.58
CA SER A 786 4.40 -3.40 -27.07
C SER A 786 5.43 -3.30 -25.94
N GLU A 787 5.06 -2.69 -24.80
CA GLU A 787 5.89 -2.61 -23.61
C GLU A 787 6.10 -3.99 -23.00
N LEU A 788 5.03 -4.80 -22.94
CA LEU A 788 5.11 -6.19 -22.51
C LEU A 788 6.10 -6.97 -23.35
N THR A 789 5.95 -6.94 -24.67
CA THR A 789 6.85 -7.66 -25.59
C THR A 789 8.32 -7.26 -25.36
N ALA A 790 8.60 -5.95 -25.22
CA ALA A 790 9.95 -5.47 -24.96
C ALA A 790 10.52 -5.94 -23.60
N MET A 791 9.68 -6.06 -22.55
CA MET A 791 10.12 -6.61 -21.27
C MET A 791 10.41 -8.11 -21.37
N LEU A 792 9.51 -8.88 -21.98
CA LEU A 792 9.65 -10.33 -22.13
C LEU A 792 10.87 -10.71 -22.98
N ASP A 793 11.09 -10.01 -24.08
CA ASP A 793 12.25 -10.24 -24.96
C ASP A 793 13.57 -10.04 -24.20
N LYS A 794 13.66 -9.00 -23.35
CA LYS A 794 14.85 -8.77 -22.51
C LYS A 794 15.07 -9.91 -21.51
N ILE A 795 14.01 -10.36 -20.83
CA ILE A 795 14.08 -11.44 -19.84
C ILE A 795 14.58 -12.73 -20.51
N ILE A 796 13.92 -13.13 -21.60
CA ILE A 796 14.25 -14.37 -22.32
C ILE A 796 15.65 -14.28 -22.94
N ALA A 797 16.01 -13.16 -23.57
CA ALA A 797 17.34 -12.98 -24.15
C ALA A 797 18.44 -13.03 -23.08
N TYR A 798 18.22 -12.42 -21.92
CA TYR A 798 19.17 -12.42 -20.82
C TYR A 798 19.44 -13.83 -20.27
N GLU A 799 18.41 -14.67 -20.15
CA GLU A 799 18.55 -16.02 -19.61
C GLU A 799 19.04 -17.06 -20.63
N THR A 800 18.76 -16.87 -21.93
CA THR A 800 19.09 -17.86 -22.97
C THR A 800 20.38 -17.55 -23.71
N SER A 801 20.64 -16.29 -24.00
CA SER A 801 21.77 -15.85 -24.80
C SER A 801 22.15 -14.41 -24.44
N PRO A 802 22.58 -14.14 -23.20
CA PRO A 802 22.97 -12.80 -22.80
C PRO A 802 24.07 -12.28 -23.73
N ALA A 803 24.12 -10.98 -24.01
CA ALA A 803 25.20 -10.42 -24.83
C ALA A 803 26.57 -10.71 -24.18
N PRO A 804 27.61 -11.18 -24.91
CA PRO A 804 28.93 -11.40 -24.31
C PRO A 804 29.57 -10.07 -23.89
N GLY A 805 30.36 -10.08 -22.82
CA GLY A 805 31.16 -8.92 -22.41
C GLY A 805 31.42 -8.83 -20.90
N ALA A 806 32.39 -7.98 -20.53
CA ALA A 806 32.78 -7.73 -19.13
C ALA A 806 31.64 -7.12 -18.30
N TRP A 807 30.61 -6.55 -18.94
CA TRP A 807 29.44 -6.00 -18.26
C TRP A 807 28.77 -7.00 -17.31
N ARG A 808 28.85 -8.31 -17.61
CA ARG A 808 28.26 -9.38 -16.80
C ARG A 808 28.92 -9.58 -15.44
N THR A 809 30.13 -9.06 -15.23
CA THR A 809 30.84 -9.17 -13.96
C THR A 809 31.06 -7.80 -13.34
N ARG A 810 30.43 -6.75 -13.85
CA ARG A 810 30.63 -5.38 -13.38
C ARG A 810 29.47 -4.90 -12.55
N VAL A 811 29.77 -4.38 -11.37
CA VAL A 811 28.81 -3.84 -10.43
C VAL A 811 29.15 -2.38 -10.15
N VAL A 812 28.12 -1.53 -10.09
CA VAL A 812 28.22 -0.12 -9.71
C VAL A 812 27.29 0.15 -8.55
N PHE A 813 27.84 0.80 -7.52
CA PHE A 813 27.06 1.33 -6.42
C PHE A 813 27.03 2.86 -6.52
N VAL A 814 25.83 3.42 -6.51
CA VAL A 814 25.61 4.87 -6.57
C VAL A 814 24.89 5.28 -5.30
N ALA A 815 25.52 6.03 -4.42
CA ALA A 815 24.84 6.55 -3.24
C ALA A 815 24.29 7.97 -3.50
N ASP A 816 23.13 8.28 -2.93
CA ASP A 816 22.70 9.67 -2.82
C ASP A 816 23.61 10.47 -1.87
N ASN A 817 23.40 11.77 -1.82
CA ASN A 817 24.01 12.57 -0.77
C ASN A 817 23.42 12.15 0.57
N ASP A 818 24.26 12.13 1.61
CA ASP A 818 23.77 11.98 2.97
C ASP A 818 22.67 12.99 3.22
N ASP A 819 21.56 12.48 3.72
CA ASP A 819 20.37 13.25 3.97
C ASP A 819 19.71 12.74 5.26
N PRO A 820 18.61 13.38 5.67
CA PRO A 820 17.73 12.94 6.74
C PRO A 820 17.53 11.42 6.94
N ALA A 821 17.39 10.67 5.86
CA ALA A 821 17.09 9.25 5.89
C ALA A 821 18.35 8.37 6.01
N GLY A 822 19.56 8.92 5.90
CA GLY A 822 20.77 8.22 6.32
C GLY A 822 22.07 8.60 5.59
N HIS A 823 23.16 7.96 6.06
CA HIS A 823 24.49 8.06 5.45
C HIS A 823 24.64 7.07 4.29
N PHE A 824 24.03 7.39 3.14
CA PHE A 824 23.94 6.47 2.00
C PHE A 824 25.29 6.05 1.45
N GLY A 825 26.30 6.92 1.51
CA GLY A 825 27.67 6.59 1.09
C GLY A 825 28.27 5.46 1.93
N ALA A 826 28.18 5.58 3.26
CA ALA A 826 28.68 4.57 4.18
C ALA A 826 27.91 3.24 4.08
N LEU A 827 26.57 3.31 3.89
CA LEU A 827 25.75 2.13 3.65
C LEU A 827 26.12 1.43 2.34
N SER A 828 26.35 2.21 1.28
CA SER A 828 26.81 1.70 -0.02
C SER A 828 28.15 0.99 0.09
N ASP A 829 29.12 1.58 0.78
CA ASP A 829 30.45 0.98 0.99
C ASP A 829 30.36 -0.31 1.82
N LEU A 830 29.51 -0.35 2.85
CA LEU A 830 29.27 -1.56 3.63
C LEU A 830 28.74 -2.71 2.77
N VAL A 831 27.86 -2.43 1.81
CA VAL A 831 27.38 -3.47 0.89
C VAL A 831 28.47 -3.86 -0.12
N ALA A 832 29.28 -2.90 -0.57
CA ALA A 832 30.37 -3.15 -1.50
C ALA A 832 31.42 -4.13 -0.92
N ASP A 833 31.68 -4.10 0.39
CA ASP A 833 32.57 -5.02 1.08
C ASP A 833 32.10 -6.50 1.04
N HIS A 834 30.83 -6.74 0.72
CA HIS A 834 30.24 -8.08 0.61
C HIS A 834 30.10 -8.57 -0.83
N VAL A 835 30.61 -7.81 -1.81
CA VAL A 835 30.58 -8.20 -3.22
C VAL A 835 31.49 -9.42 -3.44
N PRO A 836 30.97 -10.53 -4.00
CA PRO A 836 31.78 -11.70 -4.29
C PRO A 836 32.94 -11.40 -5.24
N GLY A 837 34.08 -12.08 -5.08
CA GLY A 837 35.32 -11.80 -5.82
C GLY A 837 35.24 -12.05 -7.33
N GLU A 838 34.21 -12.75 -7.81
CA GLU A 838 33.89 -12.89 -9.24
C GLU A 838 33.33 -11.61 -9.88
N PHE A 839 32.92 -10.62 -9.08
CA PHE A 839 32.46 -9.32 -9.56
C PHE A 839 33.55 -8.26 -9.41
N GLU A 840 33.74 -7.48 -10.47
CA GLU A 840 34.55 -6.28 -10.51
C GLU A 840 33.70 -5.09 -10.05
N LEU A 841 34.04 -4.52 -8.89
CA LEU A 841 33.50 -3.25 -8.42
C LEU A 841 34.11 -2.11 -9.26
N VAL A 842 33.29 -1.50 -10.12
CA VAL A 842 33.77 -0.49 -11.08
C VAL A 842 33.80 0.91 -10.46
N ALA A 843 32.86 1.23 -9.56
CA ALA A 843 32.82 2.48 -8.81
C ALA A 843 31.98 2.36 -7.53
N THR A 844 32.42 3.07 -6.48
CA THR A 844 31.62 3.50 -5.33
C THR A 844 31.76 5.01 -5.19
N GLY A 845 30.72 5.69 -4.74
CA GLY A 845 30.80 7.13 -4.47
C GLY A 845 29.44 7.78 -4.26
N GLN A 846 29.42 8.83 -3.45
CA GLN A 846 28.27 9.73 -3.38
C GLN A 846 28.10 10.45 -4.73
N GLN A 847 26.86 10.76 -5.11
CA GLN A 847 26.51 11.36 -6.40
C GLN A 847 27.33 12.64 -6.73
N ARG A 848 27.88 13.33 -5.73
CA ARG A 848 28.78 14.49 -5.86
C ARG A 848 30.23 14.17 -6.27
N GLU A 849 30.76 13.01 -5.91
CA GLU A 849 32.17 12.64 -6.13
C GLU A 849 32.42 12.00 -7.51
N LEU A 850 31.36 11.47 -8.13
CA LEU A 850 31.40 10.90 -9.48
C LEU A 850 31.39 11.98 -10.61
N LEU A 851 31.40 13.27 -10.25
CA LEU A 851 31.46 14.41 -11.18
C LEU A 851 32.88 15.02 -11.21
N PRO A 852 33.65 14.87 -12.31
CA PRO A 852 34.93 15.55 -12.42
C PRO A 852 34.72 17.03 -12.79
N GLY A 853 35.09 17.95 -11.89
CA GLY A 853 35.31 19.36 -12.20
C GLY A 853 34.68 20.32 -11.19
N GLY A 854 35.51 20.83 -10.29
CA GLY A 854 35.11 21.80 -9.26
C GLY A 854 34.55 23.10 -9.83
N LEU A 855 33.42 23.51 -9.26
CA LEU A 855 32.89 24.88 -9.21
C LEU A 855 32.00 24.95 -7.97
N ALA A 856 32.64 24.91 -6.80
CA ALA A 856 32.01 25.17 -5.52
C ALA A 856 32.89 26.18 -4.79
N ASP A 857 32.99 27.39 -5.34
CA ASP A 857 33.38 28.60 -4.62
C ASP A 857 32.83 29.81 -5.39
N ASP A 858 32.38 30.82 -4.64
CA ASP A 858 31.81 32.12 -5.05
C ASP A 858 30.34 32.19 -5.51
N VAL A 859 29.41 32.31 -4.55
CA VAL A 859 28.32 33.31 -4.63
C VAL A 859 27.96 33.85 -3.23
N HIS A 860 28.78 34.76 -2.71
CA HIS A 860 28.28 35.79 -1.79
C HIS A 860 28.21 37.12 -2.55
N GLY A 861 26.98 37.63 -2.76
CA GLY A 861 26.72 39.05 -3.02
C GLY A 861 26.44 39.44 -4.47
N GLY A 862 25.22 39.98 -4.69
CA GLY A 862 25.03 41.13 -5.59
C GLY A 862 24.49 40.89 -7.00
N ARG A 863 23.21 41.25 -7.19
CA ARG A 863 22.53 41.76 -8.41
C ARG A 863 22.67 40.99 -9.74
N LEU A 864 21.53 40.42 -10.15
CA LEU A 864 21.21 39.98 -11.52
C LEU A 864 21.23 41.14 -12.53
N PRO A 865 21.54 40.84 -13.80
CA PRO A 865 20.70 41.25 -14.92
C PRO A 865 20.12 40.05 -15.69
N GLN A 866 18.98 40.33 -16.34
CA GLN A 866 18.02 39.46 -17.03
C GLN A 866 18.54 38.69 -18.28
N PRO A 867 17.75 37.73 -18.84
CA PRO A 867 18.24 36.55 -19.53
C PRO A 867 18.39 36.73 -21.04
N ALA A 868 19.42 36.11 -21.62
CA ALA A 868 19.58 35.94 -23.06
C ALA A 868 19.67 34.44 -23.41
N LEU A 869 18.61 33.98 -24.08
CA LEU A 869 18.56 33.03 -25.21
C LEU A 869 19.50 31.81 -25.20
N CYS A 870 18.86 30.64 -25.22
CA CYS A 870 19.44 29.34 -25.60
C CYS A 870 20.23 29.42 -26.93
N GLN A 871 21.43 28.82 -26.94
CA GLN A 871 22.01 28.21 -28.13
C GLN A 871 22.37 26.73 -27.85
N PRO A 872 22.15 25.82 -28.82
CA PRO A 872 22.36 24.39 -28.65
C PRO A 872 23.82 24.03 -28.92
N GLY A 873 24.48 23.41 -27.95
CA GLY A 873 25.83 22.89 -28.16
C GLY A 873 26.70 22.84 -26.92
N ARG A 874 26.29 22.11 -25.87
CA ARG A 874 27.23 21.45 -24.93
C ARG A 874 26.60 20.15 -24.46
N GLU A 875 27.36 19.08 -24.64
CA GLU A 875 27.04 17.70 -24.30
C GLU A 875 26.68 17.56 -22.82
N ARG A 876 25.60 16.82 -22.54
CA ARG A 876 25.29 16.31 -21.20
C ARG A 876 26.31 15.22 -20.87
N ARG A 877 27.16 15.43 -19.86
CA ARG A 877 28.07 14.41 -19.31
C ARG A 877 27.65 14.08 -17.87
N ALA A 878 27.47 12.78 -17.60
CA ALA A 878 26.98 12.07 -16.40
C ALA A 878 25.44 11.97 -16.19
N PRO A 879 24.84 10.83 -15.71
CA PRO A 879 25.35 9.47 -15.43
C PRO A 879 24.89 8.41 -16.47
N LEU A 880 24.53 8.83 -17.68
CA LEU A 880 24.12 7.93 -18.78
C LEU A 880 25.25 6.99 -19.29
N TRP A 881 26.49 7.20 -18.85
CA TRP A 881 27.64 6.38 -19.27
C TRP A 881 27.68 4.98 -18.61
N ALA A 882 27.17 4.84 -17.39
CA ALA A 882 27.11 3.55 -16.70
C ALA A 882 26.15 2.57 -17.43
N GLY A 883 24.93 3.04 -17.74
CA GLY A 883 23.96 2.25 -18.51
C GLY A 883 24.29 2.00 -19.99
N SER A 884 25.21 2.76 -20.59
CA SER A 884 25.64 2.58 -21.99
C SER A 884 26.95 1.80 -22.14
N GLY A 885 27.72 1.61 -21.06
CA GLY A 885 28.89 0.71 -20.99
C GLY A 885 28.54 -0.75 -20.72
N GLY A 886 27.28 -1.02 -20.35
CA GLY A 886 26.78 -2.33 -19.93
C GLY A 886 27.23 -2.64 -18.50
N GLU A 887 26.26 -2.89 -17.62
CA GLU A 887 26.48 -3.26 -16.21
C GLU A 887 25.43 -4.28 -15.78
N LEU A 888 25.79 -5.15 -14.83
CA LEU A 888 24.93 -6.25 -14.37
C LEU A 888 24.02 -5.84 -13.20
N VAL A 889 24.54 -5.04 -12.27
CA VAL A 889 23.84 -4.64 -11.04
C VAL A 889 24.11 -3.17 -10.76
N ALA A 890 23.03 -2.41 -10.56
CA ALA A 890 23.06 -1.04 -10.05
C ALA A 890 22.30 -1.01 -8.72
N ASN A 891 22.98 -0.64 -7.63
CA ASN A 891 22.36 -0.43 -6.33
C ASN A 891 22.41 1.06 -5.97
N ARG A 892 21.28 1.62 -5.52
CA ARG A 892 21.18 3.02 -5.11
C ARG A 892 20.44 3.16 -3.78
N PRO A 893 21.16 3.35 -2.66
CA PRO A 893 20.58 3.91 -1.44
C PRO A 893 20.37 5.42 -1.64
N GLY A 894 19.14 5.94 -1.46
CA GLY A 894 18.85 7.35 -1.70
C GLY A 894 17.39 7.76 -1.84
N GLY A 895 17.13 9.07 -1.87
CA GLY A 895 15.84 9.66 -2.21
C GLY A 895 15.56 9.63 -3.73
N GLY A 896 14.34 9.25 -4.11
CA GLY A 896 13.90 9.17 -5.51
C GLY A 896 12.58 9.90 -5.76
N GLN A 897 12.46 10.60 -6.90
CA GLN A 897 11.15 11.04 -7.41
C GLN A 897 10.67 10.07 -8.50
N ARG A 898 9.35 9.91 -8.64
CA ARG A 898 8.69 8.96 -9.56
C ARG A 898 9.20 8.97 -11.02
N THR A 899 9.88 10.02 -11.49
CA THR A 899 10.39 10.11 -12.87
C THR A 899 11.86 10.51 -13.01
N ARG A 900 12.59 10.81 -11.92
CA ARG A 900 13.99 11.30 -12.01
C ARG A 900 14.82 10.97 -10.78
N LEU A 901 16.10 10.72 -11.05
CA LEU A 901 17.19 10.84 -10.07
C LEU A 901 17.43 12.35 -9.80
N PRO A 902 17.45 12.83 -8.54
CA PRO A 902 17.67 14.25 -8.26
C PRO A 902 19.10 14.69 -8.63
N ALA A 903 19.20 15.89 -9.21
CA ALA A 903 20.44 16.69 -9.30
C ALA A 903 20.10 18.07 -8.69
N PRO A 904 21.06 18.78 -8.06
CA PRO A 904 20.72 19.82 -7.10
C PRO A 904 20.17 21.10 -7.75
N GLY A 905 19.07 21.59 -7.17
CA GLY A 905 18.63 22.99 -7.19
C GLY A 905 17.85 23.44 -8.42
N PHE A 906 16.54 23.66 -8.27
CA PHE A 906 15.89 24.92 -8.69
C PHE A 906 14.50 25.08 -8.03
N LEU A 907 14.23 26.31 -7.59
CA LEU A 907 12.99 26.78 -6.97
C LEU A 907 11.74 26.37 -7.75
N ARG A 908 10.70 25.97 -6.98
CA ARG A 908 9.28 26.05 -7.38
C ARG A 908 9.01 27.42 -8.00
N ARG A 909 8.67 27.47 -9.29
CA ARG A 909 7.82 28.54 -9.81
C ARG A 909 6.38 28.11 -9.60
N ALA A 910 5.67 28.96 -8.87
CA ALA A 910 4.24 28.89 -8.64
C ALA A 910 3.50 28.68 -9.95
N ILE A 911 2.64 27.66 -9.97
CA ILE A 911 1.43 27.67 -10.79
C ILE A 911 0.31 28.06 -9.81
N GLN A 912 -0.20 29.26 -9.98
CA GLN A 912 -1.52 29.69 -9.53
C GLN A 912 -2.08 30.57 -10.64
N PRO A 913 -3.40 30.57 -10.80
CA PRO A 913 -4.18 29.70 -11.68
C PRO A 913 -3.82 29.80 -13.18
#